data_AF-A0A9P8UPE3-F1
#
_entry.id   AF-A0A9P8UPE3-F1
#
_cell.length_a   1.000
_cell.length_b   1.000
_cell.length_c   1.000
_cell.angle_alpha   90.00
_cell.angle_beta   90.00
_cell.angle_gamma   90.00
#
_symmetry.space_group_name_H-M   'P 1'
#
loop_
_entity.id
_entity.type
_entity.pdbx_description
1 polymer ?
#
loop_
_entity_poly.entity_id
_entity_poly.type
_entity_poly.pdbx_seq_one_letter_code
_entity_poly.pdbx_strand_id
1 'polypeptide(L)'
;MSTSTFRNRVTITHIGTATAIIDIDGITFLTDPFFSPAGSEWPTVHDKEPLKVHVDPALGMNELPHIDAVLLSHENHPDNLDELGRQLLDGRHVVTTCDGAKNLAPRPSVLGFKDWEERDVLIAGKRFHITATPCKHWPGHECVGFIVRTEDFGVAPDGLPNAIYFTGDTVYVEELAKIADKYHIAVALMNLGKATFYEVTSEGLPGQPGDVLQITMDGRQAARLFQDIKAGVLVPMHYEAWDHFKQHEEELSQEFKEEGVLSKFRSTTSLILLACFFTIMNTWGLIISFGVFQTYYVTTLHRARSEIAWVGSIAVFLLFFMGLISGRLTDAGYFHITTIVGALLVVLGTFMTSLGHTYWQIILAQGLCTGLGNGFLLTPMMTVIATYFRRRLALVMGIVACGSVTGGLIYPSMARTLLPTIGFGWTMRTIGFVQLGTFAIALASGRPMRSHKKSGPIVDWSVFKEVAFTLYLIGCFLAYLGVFFPFFFLSSYAKEIRGTSYTESLNLTLVLNGIGFVARLLPSLIARYFGTMNVFIAFLFASALCMYTWIPVHSTPGLYIWTTFYSLSVGGVQSLSLAVVPIINPDISKIGARLGIISAATGIGALLGSPVSGAIISANGGSYAGAQVFSGSTLIAGGFFVLAARDFKRRQKQEGLWMKL
;
A
#
# COMPACT_ATOMS: atom_id res chain seq x y z
N MET A 1 -24.42 1.24 25.51
CA MET A 1 -22.99 1.04 25.20
C MET A 1 -22.24 1.10 26.52
N SER A 2 -21.82 -0.05 27.06
CA SER A 2 -20.98 -0.07 28.26
C SER A 2 -19.60 0.44 27.86
N THR A 3 -19.13 1.50 28.50
CA THR A 3 -17.76 2.01 28.35
C THR A 3 -16.78 0.94 28.79
N SER A 4 -15.92 0.48 27.88
CA SER A 4 -14.86 -0.49 28.20
C SER A 4 -14.07 -0.01 29.42
N THR A 5 -14.01 -0.86 30.44
CA THR A 5 -13.22 -0.67 31.67
C THR A 5 -11.75 -0.98 31.46
N PHE A 6 -11.38 -1.55 30.32
CA PHE A 6 -10.02 -1.87 29.92
C PHE A 6 -9.28 -0.58 29.54
N ARG A 7 -8.36 -0.13 30.40
CA ARG A 7 -7.71 1.19 30.29
C ARG A 7 -6.32 1.15 29.63
N ASN A 8 -5.76 -0.05 29.48
CA ASN A 8 -4.39 -0.23 29.02
C ASN A 8 -4.28 -0.09 27.51
N ARG A 9 -3.11 0.36 27.05
CA ARG A 9 -2.78 0.37 25.64
C ARG A 9 -2.24 -1.00 25.28
N VAL A 10 -3.00 -1.74 24.48
CA VAL A 10 -2.55 -2.99 23.87
C VAL A 10 -2.36 -2.79 22.38
N THR A 11 -1.17 -3.13 21.88
CA THR A 11 -0.88 -3.13 20.45
C THR A 11 -0.49 -4.55 20.04
N ILE A 12 -1.12 -5.06 18.97
CA ILE A 12 -0.79 -6.36 18.39
C ILE A 12 -0.16 -6.14 17.02
N THR A 13 1.03 -6.71 16.81
CA THR A 13 1.73 -6.67 15.53
C THR A 13 1.91 -8.10 15.04
N HIS A 14 1.10 -8.51 14.08
CA HIS A 14 1.24 -9.83 13.44
C HIS A 14 2.50 -9.85 12.56
N ILE A 15 3.35 -10.84 12.77
CA ILE A 15 4.60 -11.03 12.03
C ILE A 15 4.39 -12.03 10.90
N GLY A 16 3.77 -13.17 11.18
CA GLY A 16 3.49 -14.21 10.20
C GLY A 16 2.99 -15.47 10.89
N THR A 17 2.22 -16.32 10.20
CA THR A 17 1.70 -17.59 10.75
C THR A 17 1.10 -17.39 12.15
N ALA A 18 1.66 -18.01 13.20
CA ALA A 18 1.24 -17.86 14.60
C ALA A 18 2.00 -16.77 15.38
N THR A 19 3.01 -16.14 14.76
CA THR A 19 3.89 -15.17 15.41
C THR A 19 3.29 -13.77 15.42
N ALA A 20 3.11 -13.21 16.62
CA ALA A 20 2.71 -11.83 16.83
C ALA A 20 3.37 -11.22 18.07
N ILE A 21 3.66 -9.92 18.00
CA ILE A 21 4.09 -9.14 19.16
C ILE A 21 2.85 -8.57 19.84
N ILE A 22 2.69 -8.82 21.14
CA ILE A 22 1.69 -8.20 21.99
C ILE A 22 2.43 -7.21 22.90
N ASP A 23 2.25 -5.91 22.65
CA ASP A 23 2.77 -4.82 23.48
C ASP A 23 1.66 -4.38 24.45
N ILE A 24 1.94 -4.51 25.74
CA ILE A 24 1.07 -4.14 26.86
C ILE A 24 1.77 -3.04 27.65
N ASP A 25 1.40 -1.79 27.37
CA ASP A 25 2.01 -0.60 27.97
C ASP A 25 3.56 -0.60 27.92
N GLY A 26 4.14 -1.07 26.80
CA GLY A 26 5.58 -1.15 26.60
C GLY A 26 6.26 -2.44 27.07
N ILE A 27 5.52 -3.38 27.66
CA ILE A 27 6.00 -4.74 27.94
C ILE A 27 5.58 -5.65 26.79
N THR A 28 6.54 -6.39 26.25
CA THR A 28 6.43 -7.07 24.97
C THR A 28 6.42 -8.58 25.11
N PHE A 29 5.38 -9.20 24.59
CA PHE A 29 5.24 -10.65 24.47
C PHE A 29 5.36 -11.06 23.01
N LEU A 30 5.94 -12.22 22.74
CA LEU A 30 5.97 -12.84 21.42
C LEU A 30 5.20 -14.15 21.46
N THR A 31 4.22 -14.34 20.57
CA THR A 31 3.56 -15.65 20.39
C THR A 31 4.36 -16.49 19.40
N ASP A 32 4.43 -17.81 19.62
CA ASP A 32 4.88 -18.85 18.66
C ASP A 32 5.94 -18.37 17.65
N PRO A 33 7.21 -18.23 18.08
CA PRO A 33 8.27 -17.60 17.28
C PRO A 33 8.63 -18.40 16.02
N PHE A 34 8.26 -17.88 14.84
CA PHE A 34 8.60 -18.45 13.54
C PHE A 34 9.23 -17.39 12.61
N PHE A 35 10.44 -17.65 12.10
CA PHE A 35 11.21 -16.65 11.34
C PHE A 35 11.84 -17.15 10.03
N SER A 36 11.58 -18.37 9.61
CA SER A 36 12.14 -18.93 8.38
C SER A 36 11.59 -18.22 7.13
N PRO A 37 12.42 -17.94 6.13
CA PRO A 37 12.03 -17.20 4.92
C PRO A 37 11.12 -18.03 4.01
N ALA A 38 10.42 -17.35 3.10
CA ALA A 38 9.65 -18.01 2.05
C ALA A 38 10.54 -18.99 1.26
N GLY A 39 10.04 -20.19 1.03
CA GLY A 39 10.76 -21.25 0.35
C GLY A 39 11.39 -22.29 1.27
N SER A 40 11.44 -22.06 2.59
CA SER A 40 11.84 -23.10 3.55
C SER A 40 10.88 -24.29 3.52
N GLU A 41 11.45 -25.48 3.69
CA GLU A 41 10.75 -26.76 3.55
C GLU A 41 11.05 -27.66 4.75
N TRP A 42 10.03 -28.37 5.24
CA TRP A 42 10.14 -29.35 6.32
C TRP A 42 9.64 -30.72 5.86
N PRO A 43 10.34 -31.80 6.22
CA PRO A 43 9.91 -33.14 5.87
C PRO A 43 8.57 -33.45 6.54
N THR A 44 7.63 -33.98 5.77
CA THR A 44 6.39 -34.56 6.29
C THR A 44 6.57 -36.03 6.62
N VAL A 45 5.75 -36.54 7.54
CA VAL A 45 5.64 -37.99 7.77
C VAL A 45 5.01 -38.66 6.54
N HIS A 46 5.52 -39.84 6.14
CA HIS A 46 4.98 -40.73 5.09
C HIS A 46 5.09 -40.28 3.62
N ASP A 47 6.30 -40.05 3.09
CA ASP A 47 6.55 -39.88 1.63
C ASP A 47 5.69 -38.81 0.91
N LYS A 48 5.13 -37.85 1.67
CA LYS A 48 4.37 -36.71 1.15
C LYS A 48 5.31 -35.55 0.79
N GLU A 49 4.79 -34.63 -0.04
CA GLU A 49 5.48 -33.37 -0.38
C GLU A 49 5.85 -32.61 0.91
N PRO A 50 7.06 -32.02 0.97
CA PRO A 50 7.49 -31.28 2.15
C PRO A 50 6.56 -30.11 2.44
N LEU A 51 6.32 -29.81 3.72
CA LEU A 51 5.59 -28.61 4.11
C LEU A 51 6.42 -27.39 3.76
N LYS A 52 5.82 -26.46 3.03
CA LYS A 52 6.49 -25.23 2.59
C LYS A 52 5.83 -23.99 3.13
N VAL A 53 6.67 -23.02 3.46
CA VAL A 53 6.25 -21.65 3.74
C VAL A 53 6.40 -20.78 2.49
N HIS A 54 5.39 -19.97 2.19
CA HIS A 54 5.28 -19.18 0.96
C HIS A 54 5.47 -17.68 1.15
N VAL A 55 5.56 -17.23 2.40
CA VAL A 55 5.58 -15.81 2.74
C VAL A 55 6.68 -15.58 3.78
N ASP A 56 7.53 -14.58 3.53
CA ASP A 56 8.53 -14.17 4.51
C ASP A 56 7.83 -13.60 5.76
N PRO A 57 8.39 -13.78 6.96
CA PRO A 57 7.99 -13.04 8.14
C PRO A 57 8.00 -11.53 7.86
N ALA A 58 7.02 -10.81 8.41
CA ALA A 58 6.93 -9.36 8.27
C ALA A 58 8.10 -8.62 8.91
N LEU A 59 8.71 -9.23 9.94
CA LEU A 59 9.89 -8.77 10.64
C LEU A 59 10.88 -9.93 10.71
N GLY A 60 12.13 -9.68 10.31
CA GLY A 60 13.22 -10.60 10.61
C GLY A 60 13.55 -10.63 12.10
N MET A 61 14.24 -11.68 12.53
CA MET A 61 14.66 -11.87 13.93
C MET A 61 15.47 -10.68 14.48
N ASN A 62 16.29 -10.08 13.63
CA ASN A 62 17.12 -8.91 13.91
C ASN A 62 16.36 -7.58 13.89
N GLU A 63 15.09 -7.58 13.50
CA GLU A 63 14.22 -6.40 13.44
C GLU A 63 13.20 -6.36 14.59
N LEU A 64 13.17 -7.40 15.42
CA LEU A 64 12.31 -7.47 16.58
C LEU A 64 12.65 -6.35 17.58
N PRO A 65 11.64 -5.73 18.21
CA PRO A 65 11.88 -4.95 19.41
C PRO A 65 12.47 -5.85 20.52
N HIS A 66 12.84 -5.25 21.64
CA HIS A 66 13.04 -6.04 22.86
C HIS A 66 11.81 -6.93 23.09
N ILE A 67 12.01 -8.18 23.51
CA ILE A 67 10.97 -9.16 23.82
C ILE A 67 11.18 -9.59 25.26
N ASP A 68 10.20 -9.32 26.13
CA ASP A 68 10.29 -9.61 27.56
C ASP A 68 9.86 -11.06 27.87
N ALA A 69 8.86 -11.57 27.15
CA ALA A 69 8.34 -12.92 27.33
C ALA A 69 7.85 -13.56 26.02
N VAL A 70 7.76 -14.88 26.01
CA VAL A 70 7.28 -15.70 24.90
C VAL A 70 6.10 -16.55 25.38
N LEU A 71 4.98 -16.45 24.69
CA LEU A 71 3.83 -17.35 24.82
C LEU A 71 3.95 -18.42 23.74
N LEU A 72 4.50 -19.58 24.09
CA LEU A 72 4.77 -20.66 23.15
C LEU A 72 3.73 -21.75 23.34
N SER A 73 2.76 -21.84 22.42
CA SER A 73 1.66 -22.78 22.48
C SER A 73 2.15 -24.23 22.46
N HIS A 74 3.16 -24.52 21.64
CA HIS A 74 3.85 -25.81 21.56
C HIS A 74 5.15 -25.67 20.76
N GLU A 75 6.11 -26.58 20.98
CA GLU A 75 7.47 -26.52 20.42
C GLU A 75 7.74 -27.58 19.34
N ASN A 76 6.83 -28.51 19.11
CA ASN A 76 7.02 -29.66 18.23
C ASN A 76 6.68 -29.34 16.75
N HIS A 77 5.93 -28.28 16.48
CA HIS A 77 5.49 -27.90 15.14
C HIS A 77 6.34 -26.76 14.56
N PRO A 78 6.89 -26.91 13.34
CA PRO A 78 7.81 -25.94 12.76
C PRO A 78 7.15 -24.61 12.40
N ASP A 79 5.83 -24.58 12.20
CA ASP A 79 5.01 -23.40 11.94
C ASP A 79 4.74 -22.54 13.18
N ASN A 80 4.97 -23.09 14.38
CA ASN A 80 4.86 -22.38 15.66
C ASN A 80 6.22 -22.13 16.31
N LEU A 81 7.23 -22.97 16.04
CA LEU A 81 8.60 -22.76 16.50
C LEU A 81 9.65 -23.37 15.56
N ASP A 82 10.29 -22.53 14.77
CA ASP A 82 11.41 -22.96 13.92
C ASP A 82 12.77 -22.82 14.60
N GLU A 83 13.82 -23.31 13.93
CA GLU A 83 15.20 -23.25 14.43
C GLU A 83 15.69 -21.82 14.71
N LEU A 84 15.15 -20.84 13.97
CA LEU A 84 15.44 -19.43 14.20
C LEU A 84 14.71 -18.91 15.44
N GLY A 85 13.42 -19.20 15.59
CA GLY A 85 12.64 -18.87 16.77
C GLY A 85 13.18 -19.48 18.06
N ARG A 86 13.73 -20.70 18.00
CA ARG A 86 14.39 -21.35 19.15
C ARG A 86 15.54 -20.53 19.74
N GLN A 87 16.26 -19.77 18.91
CA GLN A 87 17.37 -18.92 19.36
C GLN A 87 16.87 -17.72 20.18
N LEU A 88 15.63 -17.28 19.97
CA LEU A 88 15.03 -16.16 20.72
C LEU A 88 14.58 -16.55 22.13
N LEU A 89 14.46 -17.84 22.41
CA LEU A 89 14.02 -18.32 23.73
C LEU A 89 15.08 -18.06 24.81
N ASP A 90 16.35 -17.95 24.42
CA ASP A 90 17.45 -17.82 25.36
C ASP A 90 17.43 -16.45 26.06
N GLY A 91 17.36 -16.48 27.40
CA GLY A 91 17.31 -15.28 28.24
C GLY A 91 15.93 -14.60 28.30
N ARG A 92 14.86 -15.24 27.84
CA ARG A 92 13.47 -14.74 27.91
C ARG A 92 12.66 -15.59 28.89
N HIS A 93 11.59 -15.02 29.44
CA HIS A 93 10.55 -15.81 30.09
C HIS A 93 9.74 -16.54 29.02
N VAL A 94 9.75 -17.87 29.02
CA VAL A 94 8.97 -18.65 28.06
C VAL A 94 7.92 -19.43 28.85
N VAL A 95 6.67 -19.32 28.45
CA VAL A 95 5.60 -20.17 28.98
C VAL A 95 5.13 -21.12 27.88
N THR A 96 4.98 -22.39 28.22
CA THR A 96 4.65 -23.45 27.26
C THR A 96 4.04 -24.67 27.96
N THR A 97 3.81 -25.77 27.24
CA THR A 97 3.33 -27.03 27.80
C THR A 97 4.35 -27.65 28.77
N CYS A 98 3.93 -28.55 29.65
CA CYS A 98 4.85 -29.30 30.50
C CYS A 98 5.88 -30.09 29.69
N ASP A 99 5.46 -30.70 28.58
CA ASP A 99 6.36 -31.44 27.68
C ASP A 99 7.30 -30.50 26.92
N GLY A 100 6.82 -29.35 26.47
CA GLY A 100 7.67 -28.35 25.84
C GLY A 100 8.75 -27.79 26.77
N ALA A 101 8.41 -27.56 28.04
CA ALA A 101 9.40 -27.14 29.02
C ALA A 101 10.48 -28.21 29.25
N LYS A 102 10.11 -29.49 29.21
CA LYS A 102 11.04 -30.62 29.30
C LYS A 102 11.91 -30.71 28.04
N ASN A 103 11.34 -30.55 26.86
CA ASN A 103 12.04 -30.66 25.58
C ASN A 103 12.96 -29.46 25.29
N LEU A 104 12.64 -28.29 25.86
CA LEU A 104 13.43 -27.06 25.75
C LEU A 104 14.50 -26.91 26.86
N ALA A 105 14.58 -27.87 27.78
CA ALA A 105 15.61 -27.90 28.82
C ALA A 105 17.04 -27.89 28.20
N PRO A 106 18.04 -27.31 28.88
CA PRO A 106 18.05 -26.86 30.28
C PRO A 106 17.71 -25.37 30.48
N ARG A 107 16.94 -24.72 29.59
CA ARG A 107 16.61 -23.29 29.70
C ARG A 107 15.86 -22.99 31.01
N PRO A 108 16.46 -22.23 31.96
CA PRO A 108 15.92 -22.10 33.33
C PRO A 108 14.66 -21.23 33.42
N SER A 109 14.41 -20.40 32.41
CA SER A 109 13.27 -19.46 32.36
C SER A 109 12.10 -19.99 31.51
N VAL A 110 12.12 -21.27 31.13
CA VAL A 110 11.00 -21.95 30.47
C VAL A 110 10.11 -22.61 31.51
N LEU A 111 8.84 -22.22 31.54
CA LEU A 111 7.85 -22.69 32.49
C LEU A 111 6.78 -23.51 31.77
N GLY A 112 6.67 -24.77 32.17
CA GLY A 112 5.61 -25.67 31.70
C GLY A 112 4.34 -25.52 32.53
N PHE A 113 3.19 -25.44 31.87
CA PHE A 113 1.87 -25.29 32.48
C PHE A 113 0.98 -26.50 32.22
N LYS A 114 0.14 -26.83 33.19
CA LYS A 114 -1.00 -27.75 33.04
C LYS A 114 -2.29 -27.00 32.72
N ASP A 115 -3.28 -27.70 32.18
CA ASP A 115 -4.60 -27.13 31.93
C ASP A 115 -5.18 -26.44 33.17
N TRP A 116 -5.62 -25.20 32.99
CA TRP A 116 -6.15 -24.30 34.02
C TRP A 116 -5.18 -23.92 35.15
N GLU A 117 -3.91 -24.30 35.05
CA GLU A 117 -2.89 -23.83 35.97
C GLU A 117 -2.65 -22.33 35.75
N GLU A 118 -2.79 -21.54 36.82
CA GLU A 118 -2.43 -20.13 36.85
C GLU A 118 -1.11 -19.97 37.62
N ARG A 119 -0.16 -19.20 37.07
CA ARG A 119 1.06 -18.82 37.77
C ARG A 119 1.35 -17.33 37.62
N ASP A 120 1.91 -16.78 38.68
CA ASP A 120 2.43 -15.41 38.69
C ASP A 120 3.84 -15.40 38.08
N VAL A 121 4.02 -14.62 37.03
CA VAL A 121 5.31 -14.41 36.38
C VAL A 121 5.67 -12.93 36.44
N LEU A 122 6.86 -12.63 36.95
CA LEU A 122 7.38 -11.27 36.99
C LEU A 122 8.10 -10.98 35.67
N ILE A 123 7.50 -10.14 34.82
CA ILE A 123 8.00 -9.81 33.48
C ILE A 123 8.27 -8.31 33.44
N ALA A 124 9.50 -7.92 33.14
CA ALA A 124 9.95 -6.51 33.14
C ALA A 124 9.58 -5.74 34.42
N GLY A 125 9.62 -6.42 35.58
CA GLY A 125 9.29 -5.83 36.89
C GLY A 125 7.78 -5.72 37.20
N LYS A 126 6.91 -6.17 36.30
CA LYS A 126 5.46 -6.20 36.49
C LYS A 126 4.95 -7.63 36.65
N ARG A 127 3.97 -7.82 37.55
CA ARG A 127 3.35 -9.12 37.80
C ARG A 127 2.27 -9.38 36.74
N PHE A 128 2.42 -10.49 36.03
CA PHE A 128 1.41 -11.05 35.16
C PHE A 128 0.93 -12.38 35.73
N HIS A 129 -0.38 -12.59 35.74
CA HIS A 129 -0.97 -13.88 36.01
C HIS A 129 -1.27 -14.54 34.67
N ILE A 130 -0.63 -15.67 34.42
CA ILE A 130 -0.76 -16.41 33.18
C ILE A 130 -1.49 -17.71 33.51
N THR A 131 -2.62 -17.94 32.84
CA THR A 131 -3.41 -19.16 32.99
C THR A 131 -3.36 -19.96 31.69
N ALA A 132 -3.00 -21.22 31.78
CA ALA A 132 -3.06 -22.15 30.65
C ALA A 132 -4.51 -22.59 30.37
N THR A 133 -4.89 -22.66 29.09
CA THR A 133 -6.18 -23.18 28.65
C THR A 133 -6.00 -24.50 27.90
N PRO A 134 -6.94 -25.45 28.05
CA PRO A 134 -6.85 -26.73 27.37
C PRO A 134 -6.93 -26.57 25.85
N CYS A 135 -6.12 -27.33 25.12
CA CYS A 135 -6.18 -27.42 23.67
C CYS A 135 -6.41 -28.87 23.22
N LYS A 136 -7.02 -29.02 22.05
CA LYS A 136 -7.10 -30.29 21.33
C LYS A 136 -6.30 -30.17 20.03
N HIS A 137 -5.15 -30.83 20.01
CA HIS A 137 -4.16 -30.78 18.92
C HIS A 137 -3.52 -32.15 18.68
N TRP A 138 -2.61 -32.26 17.70
CA TRP A 138 -1.85 -33.47 17.38
C TRP A 138 -0.35 -33.16 17.29
N PRO A 139 0.56 -34.01 17.80
CA PRO A 139 0.33 -35.26 18.55
C PRO A 139 -0.04 -35.04 20.02
N GLY A 140 -1.13 -35.66 20.49
CA GLY A 140 -1.53 -35.62 21.91
C GLY A 140 -1.89 -34.23 22.46
N HIS A 141 -2.07 -34.14 23.79
CA HIS A 141 -2.32 -32.87 24.53
C HIS A 141 -1.06 -31.98 24.60
N GLU A 142 -0.35 -31.79 23.49
CA GLU A 142 0.94 -31.11 23.42
C GLU A 142 0.83 -29.63 23.01
N CYS A 143 -0.37 -29.06 23.00
CA CYS A 143 -0.60 -27.62 22.79
C CYS A 143 -1.31 -26.99 24.00
N VAL A 144 -1.05 -25.70 24.23
CA VAL A 144 -1.69 -24.90 25.27
C VAL A 144 -2.01 -23.49 24.78
N GLY A 145 -3.14 -22.95 25.24
CA GLY A 145 -3.48 -21.53 25.07
C GLY A 145 -3.21 -20.75 26.35
N PHE A 146 -3.17 -19.42 26.27
CA PHE A 146 -2.81 -18.57 27.40
C PHE A 146 -3.79 -17.43 27.60
N ILE A 147 -4.28 -17.30 28.83
CA ILE A 147 -4.96 -16.11 29.32
C ILE A 147 -3.93 -15.30 30.11
N VAL A 148 -3.68 -14.07 29.66
CA VAL A 148 -2.76 -13.14 30.30
C VAL A 148 -3.55 -12.02 30.95
N ARG A 149 -3.38 -11.86 32.26
CA ARG A 149 -3.94 -10.74 33.01
C ARG A 149 -2.92 -10.08 33.92
N THR A 150 -3.17 -8.83 34.26
CA THR A 150 -2.42 -8.06 35.26
C THR A 150 -3.40 -7.16 35.99
N GLU A 151 -3.10 -6.76 37.21
CA GLU A 151 -4.00 -5.93 38.03
C GLU A 151 -4.41 -4.63 37.32
N ASP A 152 -3.49 -4.07 36.52
CA ASP A 152 -3.71 -2.83 35.78
C ASP A 152 -4.83 -2.95 34.73
N PHE A 153 -5.16 -4.16 34.26
CA PHE A 153 -6.27 -4.39 33.34
C PHE A 153 -7.64 -4.09 33.97
N GLY A 154 -7.71 -4.08 35.30
CA GLY A 154 -8.93 -3.82 36.04
C GLY A 154 -9.99 -4.90 35.85
N VAL A 155 -11.20 -4.58 36.31
CA VAL A 155 -12.35 -5.49 36.33
C VAL A 155 -13.42 -4.96 35.36
N ALA A 156 -14.03 -5.87 34.61
CA ALA A 156 -15.13 -5.57 33.72
C ALA A 156 -16.45 -5.31 34.47
N PRO A 157 -17.46 -4.70 33.81
CA PRO A 157 -18.76 -4.43 34.44
C PRO A 157 -19.50 -5.69 34.93
N ASP A 158 -19.15 -6.86 34.39
CA ASP A 158 -19.65 -8.16 34.83
C ASP A 158 -18.97 -8.68 36.12
N GLY A 159 -17.99 -7.94 36.66
CA GLY A 159 -17.25 -8.29 37.87
C GLY A 159 -16.05 -9.21 37.62
N LEU A 160 -15.79 -9.59 36.37
CA LEU A 160 -14.68 -10.48 36.02
C LEU A 160 -13.40 -9.69 35.70
N PRO A 161 -12.21 -10.23 36.01
CA PRO A 161 -10.94 -9.60 35.63
C PRO A 161 -10.82 -9.53 34.11
N ASN A 162 -10.39 -8.36 33.61
CA ASN A 162 -10.08 -8.23 32.18
C ASN A 162 -8.82 -9.03 31.84
N ALA A 163 -8.81 -9.66 30.67
CA ALA A 163 -7.68 -10.45 30.19
C ALA A 163 -7.52 -10.41 28.67
N ILE A 164 -6.33 -10.81 28.21
CA ILE A 164 -6.02 -11.11 26.82
C ILE A 164 -5.92 -12.62 26.67
N TYR A 165 -6.51 -13.17 25.61
CA TYR A 165 -6.48 -14.59 25.34
C TYR A 165 -5.72 -14.88 24.04
N PHE A 166 -4.75 -15.79 24.08
CA PHE A 166 -4.09 -16.36 22.92
C PHE A 166 -4.41 -17.85 22.87
N THR A 167 -5.05 -18.33 21.80
CA THR A 167 -5.63 -19.69 21.78
C THR A 167 -4.60 -20.81 21.67
N GLY A 168 -3.43 -20.53 21.08
CA GLY A 168 -2.61 -21.59 20.49
C GLY A 168 -3.36 -22.37 19.41
N ASP A 169 -2.76 -23.44 18.94
CA ASP A 169 -3.35 -24.32 17.94
C ASP A 169 -4.34 -25.29 18.56
N THR A 170 -5.63 -25.00 18.40
CA THR A 170 -6.70 -25.85 18.92
C THR A 170 -7.92 -25.81 18.03
N VAL A 171 -8.79 -26.81 18.16
CA VAL A 171 -10.19 -26.76 17.73
C VAL A 171 -11.11 -26.28 18.86
N TYR A 172 -12.35 -25.91 18.53
CA TYR A 172 -13.35 -25.59 19.56
C TYR A 172 -13.66 -26.81 20.42
N VAL A 173 -13.54 -26.66 21.74
CA VAL A 173 -13.99 -27.62 22.75
C VAL A 173 -14.85 -26.89 23.77
N GLU A 174 -15.91 -27.54 24.28
CA GLU A 174 -16.86 -26.90 25.21
C GLU A 174 -16.20 -26.38 26.48
N GLU A 175 -15.07 -26.98 26.88
CA GLU A 175 -14.31 -26.53 28.03
C GLU A 175 -13.77 -25.10 27.88
N LEU A 176 -13.47 -24.65 26.66
CA LEU A 176 -13.02 -23.28 26.40
C LEU A 176 -14.13 -22.25 26.64
N ALA A 177 -15.40 -22.62 26.56
CA ALA A 177 -16.50 -21.71 26.89
C ALA A 177 -16.49 -21.28 28.38
N LYS A 178 -15.92 -22.12 29.27
CA LYS A 178 -15.78 -21.81 30.71
C LYS A 178 -14.84 -20.64 31.00
N ILE A 179 -14.09 -20.15 29.99
CA ILE A 179 -13.30 -18.92 30.12
C ILE A 179 -14.23 -17.75 30.52
N ALA A 180 -15.46 -17.71 29.97
CA ALA A 180 -16.45 -16.67 30.24
C ALA A 180 -16.89 -16.61 31.72
N ASP A 181 -16.71 -17.69 32.47
CA ASP A 181 -17.08 -17.75 33.89
C ASP A 181 -16.01 -17.16 34.81
N LYS A 182 -14.78 -17.02 34.30
CA LYS A 182 -13.60 -16.62 35.08
C LYS A 182 -13.00 -15.29 34.64
N TYR A 183 -13.14 -14.93 33.37
CA TYR A 183 -12.44 -13.78 32.78
C TYR A 183 -13.33 -13.02 31.80
N HIS A 184 -13.14 -11.71 31.75
CA HIS A 184 -13.64 -10.87 30.66
C HIS A 184 -12.55 -10.71 29.60
N ILE A 185 -12.71 -11.36 28.44
CA ILE A 185 -11.69 -11.32 27.39
C ILE A 185 -11.80 -10.02 26.58
N ALA A 186 -10.90 -9.08 26.81
CA ALA A 186 -10.86 -7.82 26.08
C ALA A 186 -10.40 -8.04 24.63
N VAL A 187 -9.40 -8.90 24.44
CA VAL A 187 -8.81 -9.22 23.14
C VAL A 187 -8.53 -10.71 23.05
N ALA A 188 -8.99 -11.37 21.99
CA ALA A 188 -8.72 -12.77 21.68
C ALA A 188 -7.90 -12.88 20.38
N LEU A 189 -6.66 -13.35 20.50
CA LEU A 189 -5.79 -13.75 19.40
C LEU A 189 -6.03 -15.24 19.13
N MET A 190 -6.58 -15.56 17.96
CA MET A 190 -7.02 -16.91 17.64
C MET A 190 -6.20 -17.48 16.48
N ASN A 191 -5.54 -18.63 16.67
CA ASN A 191 -4.91 -19.39 15.60
C ASN A 191 -5.96 -20.22 14.87
N LEU A 192 -6.03 -20.06 13.55
CA LEU A 192 -7.08 -20.60 12.68
C LEU A 192 -6.48 -21.49 11.57
N GLY A 193 -7.03 -21.40 10.35
CA GLY A 193 -6.45 -22.00 9.15
C GLY A 193 -6.97 -23.40 8.81
N LYS A 194 -7.82 -23.99 9.68
CA LYS A 194 -8.40 -25.32 9.48
C LYS A 194 -7.36 -26.35 9.05
N ALA A 195 -6.23 -26.38 9.75
CA ALA A 195 -5.17 -27.33 9.51
C ALA A 195 -5.67 -28.75 9.81
N THR A 196 -5.26 -29.71 8.97
CA THR A 196 -5.72 -31.10 9.05
C THR A 196 -4.58 -32.09 8.87
N PHE A 197 -4.57 -33.12 9.71
CA PHE A 197 -3.74 -34.31 9.54
C PHE A 197 -4.55 -35.45 8.91
N TYR A 198 -3.91 -36.23 8.06
CA TYR A 198 -4.52 -37.38 7.38
C TYR A 198 -4.04 -38.69 8.00
N GLU A 199 -4.83 -39.76 7.84
CA GLU A 199 -4.50 -41.11 8.32
C GLU A 199 -4.37 -41.17 9.86
N VAL A 200 -5.12 -40.31 10.54
CA VAL A 200 -5.25 -40.28 12.00
C VAL A 200 -6.74 -40.14 12.33
N THR A 201 -7.22 -40.93 13.29
CA THR A 201 -8.61 -40.88 13.76
C THR A 201 -8.90 -39.57 14.52
N SER A 202 -10.18 -39.28 14.78
CA SER A 202 -10.61 -38.12 15.57
C SER A 202 -10.09 -38.09 17.03
N GLU A 203 -9.52 -39.21 17.48
CA GLU A 203 -8.91 -39.44 18.78
C GLU A 203 -7.38 -39.30 18.76
N GLY A 204 -6.76 -39.05 17.60
CA GLY A 204 -5.31 -39.01 17.49
C GLY A 204 -4.66 -40.40 17.41
N LEU A 205 -5.37 -41.43 16.93
CA LEU A 205 -4.78 -42.76 16.76
C LEU A 205 -4.51 -43.01 15.27
N PRO A 206 -3.55 -43.88 14.89
CA PRO A 206 -3.37 -44.26 13.48
C PRO A 206 -4.71 -44.68 12.85
N GLY A 207 -5.10 -43.96 11.81
CA GLY A 207 -6.39 -44.10 11.11
C GLY A 207 -6.27 -44.90 9.81
N GLN A 208 -7.40 -45.14 9.17
CA GLN A 208 -7.44 -45.71 7.83
C GLN A 208 -7.13 -44.64 6.77
N PRO A 209 -6.70 -45.04 5.55
CA PRO A 209 -6.54 -44.12 4.43
C PRO A 209 -7.82 -43.31 4.19
N GLY A 210 -7.72 -41.98 4.33
CA GLY A 210 -8.85 -41.06 4.19
C GLY A 210 -9.40 -40.51 5.50
N ASP A 211 -8.98 -41.02 6.67
CA ASP A 211 -9.29 -40.39 7.96
C ASP A 211 -8.61 -39.03 8.06
N VAL A 212 -9.33 -38.03 8.59
CA VAL A 212 -8.85 -36.65 8.71
C VAL A 212 -9.13 -36.12 10.12
N LEU A 213 -8.07 -35.65 10.79
CA LEU A 213 -8.15 -34.95 12.06
C LEU A 213 -7.91 -33.45 11.84
N GLN A 214 -8.91 -32.62 12.13
CA GLN A 214 -8.74 -31.17 12.20
C GLN A 214 -8.08 -30.79 13.52
N ILE A 215 -7.06 -29.93 13.44
CA ILE A 215 -6.19 -29.58 14.58
C ILE A 215 -6.13 -28.09 14.90
N THR A 216 -6.68 -27.24 14.02
CA THR A 216 -6.90 -25.81 14.29
C THR A 216 -8.31 -25.38 13.91
N MET A 217 -8.83 -24.33 14.55
CA MET A 217 -10.18 -23.83 14.31
C MET A 217 -10.38 -23.37 12.86
N ASP A 218 -11.60 -23.56 12.36
CA ASP A 218 -12.13 -22.82 11.22
C ASP A 218 -12.88 -21.56 11.70
N GLY A 219 -13.34 -20.74 10.75
CA GLY A 219 -14.06 -19.50 11.03
C GLY A 219 -15.34 -19.70 11.84
N ARG A 220 -16.10 -20.78 11.60
CA ARG A 220 -17.31 -21.09 12.39
C ARG A 220 -16.98 -21.44 13.84
N GLN A 221 -16.00 -22.31 14.05
CA GLN A 221 -15.54 -22.67 15.40
C GLN A 221 -15.00 -21.45 16.16
N ALA A 222 -14.22 -20.60 15.48
CA ALA A 222 -13.68 -19.38 16.08
C ALA A 222 -14.76 -18.34 16.39
N ALA A 223 -15.74 -18.16 15.49
CA ALA A 223 -16.88 -17.26 15.73
C ALA A 223 -17.72 -17.74 16.92
N ARG A 224 -17.97 -19.05 17.02
CA ARG A 224 -18.65 -19.66 18.16
C ARG A 224 -17.86 -19.42 19.45
N LEU A 225 -16.57 -19.74 19.47
CA LEU A 225 -15.72 -19.50 20.65
C LEU A 225 -15.76 -18.04 21.08
N PHE A 226 -15.61 -17.12 20.13
CA PHE A 226 -15.62 -15.68 20.35
C PHE A 226 -16.93 -15.20 21.01
N GLN A 227 -18.07 -15.74 20.58
CA GLN A 227 -19.37 -15.45 21.15
C GLN A 227 -19.52 -16.05 22.55
N ASP A 228 -19.13 -17.33 22.72
CA ASP A 228 -19.25 -18.05 23.99
C ASP A 228 -18.39 -17.41 25.09
N ILE A 229 -17.16 -16.98 24.78
CA ILE A 229 -16.28 -16.25 25.72
C ILE A 229 -16.59 -14.75 25.80
N LYS A 230 -17.58 -14.26 25.04
CA LYS A 230 -18.01 -12.85 24.99
C LYS A 230 -16.86 -11.86 24.77
N ALA A 231 -15.90 -12.23 23.92
CA ALA A 231 -14.70 -11.41 23.74
C ALA A 231 -15.01 -10.05 23.07
N GLY A 232 -14.25 -9.01 23.46
CA GLY A 232 -14.43 -7.65 22.94
C GLY A 232 -13.94 -7.47 21.51
N VAL A 233 -12.77 -8.04 21.19
CA VAL A 233 -12.06 -7.93 19.91
C VAL A 233 -11.50 -9.29 19.50
N LEU A 234 -11.65 -9.65 18.23
CA LEU A 234 -11.05 -10.83 17.62
C LEU A 234 -9.89 -10.44 16.71
N VAL A 235 -8.74 -11.06 16.91
CA VAL A 235 -7.54 -10.95 16.06
C VAL A 235 -7.24 -12.34 15.50
N PRO A 236 -7.57 -12.62 14.23
CA PRO A 236 -7.29 -13.91 13.64
C PRO A 236 -5.83 -14.00 13.23
N MET A 237 -5.22 -15.16 13.41
CA MET A 237 -3.85 -15.50 13.03
C MET A 237 -3.80 -16.93 12.49
N HIS A 238 -2.64 -17.37 12.00
CA HIS A 238 -2.41 -18.77 11.64
C HIS A 238 -3.34 -19.33 10.55
N TYR A 239 -3.69 -18.54 9.52
CA TYR A 239 -4.52 -18.98 8.39
C TYR A 239 -3.88 -18.73 7.02
N GLU A 240 -2.61 -18.34 7.01
CA GLU A 240 -1.86 -17.99 5.80
C GLU A 240 -0.38 -18.38 5.91
N ALA A 241 0.34 -18.27 4.79
CA ALA A 241 1.75 -18.59 4.60
C ALA A 241 2.12 -20.07 4.41
N TRP A 242 1.34 -21.04 4.89
CA TRP A 242 1.68 -22.47 4.76
C TRP A 242 0.73 -23.28 3.87
N ASP A 243 1.22 -24.38 3.29
CA ASP A 243 0.47 -25.29 2.40
C ASP A 243 -0.67 -26.05 3.08
N HIS A 244 -0.52 -26.36 4.37
CA HIS A 244 -1.45 -27.22 5.06
C HIS A 244 -2.72 -26.50 5.51
N PHE A 245 -2.75 -25.16 5.45
CA PHE A 245 -3.96 -24.38 5.73
C PHE A 245 -5.00 -24.62 4.65
N LYS A 246 -6.20 -25.03 5.08
CA LYS A 246 -7.34 -25.31 4.19
C LYS A 246 -8.32 -24.16 4.10
N GLN A 247 -8.16 -23.14 4.94
CA GLN A 247 -8.99 -21.94 4.98
C GLN A 247 -8.12 -20.69 4.99
N HIS A 248 -8.47 -19.70 4.17
CA HIS A 248 -7.75 -18.43 4.04
C HIS A 248 -8.65 -17.21 4.28
N GLU A 249 -8.09 -16.00 4.19
CA GLU A 249 -8.77 -14.74 4.55
C GLU A 249 -10.18 -14.56 3.94
N GLU A 250 -10.38 -14.92 2.66
CA GLU A 250 -11.68 -14.73 1.99
C GLU A 250 -12.77 -15.62 2.59
N GLU A 251 -12.49 -16.92 2.73
CA GLU A 251 -13.41 -17.90 3.30
C GLU A 251 -13.67 -17.59 4.78
N LEU A 252 -12.61 -17.26 5.52
CA LEU A 252 -12.70 -16.87 6.92
C LEU A 252 -13.58 -15.61 7.11
N SER A 253 -13.37 -14.60 6.26
CA SER A 253 -14.17 -13.37 6.29
C SER A 253 -15.64 -13.63 5.94
N GLN A 254 -15.91 -14.57 5.05
CA GLN A 254 -17.27 -14.97 4.71
C GLN A 254 -17.95 -15.67 5.88
N GLU A 255 -17.30 -16.65 6.51
CA GLU A 255 -17.85 -17.33 7.69
C GLU A 255 -18.09 -16.35 8.84
N PHE A 256 -17.14 -15.46 9.13
CA PHE A 256 -17.35 -14.40 10.12
C PHE A 256 -18.49 -13.44 9.79
N LYS A 257 -18.77 -13.22 8.51
CA LYS A 257 -19.92 -12.42 8.08
C LYS A 257 -21.24 -13.17 8.32
N GLU A 258 -21.28 -14.45 7.98
CA GLU A 258 -22.45 -15.33 8.19
C GLU A 258 -22.77 -15.48 9.68
N GLU A 259 -21.75 -15.61 10.53
CA GLU A 259 -21.86 -15.71 11.99
C GLU A 259 -22.04 -14.34 12.69
N GLY A 260 -22.08 -13.23 11.94
CA GLY A 260 -22.34 -11.89 12.46
C GLY A 260 -21.19 -11.25 13.26
N VAL A 261 -19.99 -11.83 13.26
CA VAL A 261 -18.82 -11.36 14.03
C VAL A 261 -17.87 -10.45 13.24
N LEU A 262 -18.07 -10.30 11.91
CA LEU A 262 -17.20 -9.49 11.05
C LEU A 262 -17.07 -8.01 11.49
N SER A 263 -18.07 -7.43 12.14
CA SER A 263 -17.95 -6.03 12.65
C SER A 263 -16.91 -5.88 13.78
N LYS A 264 -16.53 -6.99 14.41
CA LYS A 264 -15.50 -7.10 15.45
C LYS A 264 -14.13 -7.49 14.88
N PHE A 265 -14.07 -7.83 13.60
CA PHE A 265 -12.84 -8.10 12.86
C PHE A 265 -12.08 -6.80 12.59
N ARG A 266 -10.81 -6.74 12.99
CA ARG A 266 -9.94 -5.60 12.68
C ARG A 266 -8.79 -6.05 11.77
N SER A 267 -8.97 -5.87 10.46
CA SER A 267 -7.88 -5.95 9.48
C SER A 267 -7.29 -4.56 9.23
N THR A 268 -5.99 -4.42 9.44
CA THR A 268 -5.22 -3.18 9.22
C THR A 268 -5.19 -2.72 7.76
N THR A 269 -5.47 -3.63 6.82
CA THR A 269 -5.23 -3.45 5.39
C THR A 269 -6.22 -2.46 4.76
N SER A 270 -7.50 -2.43 5.18
CA SER A 270 -8.51 -1.50 4.66
C SER A 270 -8.20 -0.03 5.01
N LEU A 271 -7.67 0.23 6.20
CA LEU A 271 -7.28 1.58 6.63
C LEU A 271 -6.06 2.09 5.85
N ILE A 272 -5.12 1.20 5.56
CA ILE A 272 -3.94 1.50 4.76
C ILE A 272 -4.32 1.82 3.32
N LEU A 273 -5.24 1.04 2.74
CA LEU A 273 -5.79 1.31 1.41
C LEU A 273 -6.38 2.73 1.33
N LEU A 274 -7.19 3.10 2.32
CA LEU A 274 -7.80 4.42 2.41
C LEU A 274 -6.76 5.54 2.54
N ALA A 275 -5.72 5.34 3.37
CA ALA A 275 -4.64 6.30 3.54
C ALA A 275 -3.90 6.59 2.24
N CYS A 276 -3.53 5.52 1.51
CA CYS A 276 -2.84 5.66 0.25
C CYS A 276 -3.75 6.31 -0.80
N PHE A 277 -5.03 5.95 -0.84
CA PHE A 277 -6.02 6.53 -1.75
C PHE A 277 -6.13 8.04 -1.56
N PHE A 278 -6.32 8.53 -0.33
CA PHE A 278 -6.41 9.96 -0.05
C PHE A 278 -5.11 10.70 -0.33
N THR A 279 -3.96 10.06 -0.10
CA THR A 279 -2.68 10.67 -0.44
C THR A 279 -2.52 10.85 -1.95
N ILE A 280 -2.85 9.84 -2.75
CA ILE A 280 -2.83 9.96 -4.21
C ILE A 280 -3.90 10.94 -4.72
N MET A 281 -5.06 11.01 -4.06
CA MET A 281 -6.09 12.00 -4.36
C MET A 281 -5.59 13.44 -4.21
N ASN A 282 -4.92 13.75 -3.09
CA ASN A 282 -4.44 15.10 -2.82
C ASN A 282 -3.23 15.49 -3.65
N THR A 283 -2.34 14.55 -3.95
CA THR A 283 -1.10 14.81 -4.70
C THR A 283 -1.38 14.89 -6.20
N TRP A 284 -1.66 13.75 -6.84
CA TRP A 284 -1.91 13.67 -8.28
C TRP A 284 -3.19 14.38 -8.70
N GLY A 285 -4.24 14.33 -7.89
CA GLY A 285 -5.52 14.94 -8.24
C GLY A 285 -5.43 16.46 -8.45
N LEU A 286 -4.66 17.17 -7.62
CA LEU A 286 -4.46 18.61 -7.80
C LEU A 286 -3.57 18.91 -9.03
N ILE A 287 -2.55 18.08 -9.27
CA ILE A 287 -1.66 18.20 -10.43
C ILE A 287 -2.41 18.08 -11.75
N ILE A 288 -3.22 17.04 -11.93
CA ILE A 288 -3.99 16.83 -13.17
C ILE A 288 -5.16 17.82 -13.31
N SER A 289 -5.45 18.58 -12.26
CA SER A 289 -6.42 19.68 -12.25
C SER A 289 -5.82 21.03 -12.65
N PHE A 290 -4.51 21.09 -12.93
CA PHE A 290 -3.80 22.36 -13.10
C PHE A 290 -4.34 23.22 -14.27
N GLY A 291 -4.94 22.64 -15.30
CA GLY A 291 -5.57 23.38 -16.41
C GLY A 291 -6.64 24.40 -15.97
N VAL A 292 -7.30 24.15 -14.83
CA VAL A 292 -8.21 25.11 -14.18
C VAL A 292 -7.45 26.38 -13.79
N PHE A 293 -6.36 26.19 -13.06
CA PHE A 293 -5.52 27.28 -12.54
C PHE A 293 -4.71 27.96 -13.65
N GLN A 294 -4.23 27.21 -14.64
CA GLN A 294 -3.60 27.75 -15.84
C GLN A 294 -4.52 28.79 -16.49
N THR A 295 -5.77 28.41 -16.75
CA THR A 295 -6.75 29.28 -17.41
C THR A 295 -7.11 30.50 -16.56
N TYR A 296 -7.18 30.33 -15.23
CA TYR A 296 -7.46 31.42 -14.29
C TYR A 296 -6.31 32.42 -14.17
N TYR A 297 -5.07 31.94 -14.00
CA TYR A 297 -3.87 32.76 -13.79
C TYR A 297 -3.46 33.53 -15.04
N VAL A 298 -3.62 32.97 -16.24
CA VAL A 298 -3.37 33.71 -17.49
C VAL A 298 -4.23 34.98 -17.54
N THR A 299 -5.51 34.88 -17.17
CA THR A 299 -6.40 36.05 -17.15
C THR A 299 -6.19 37.01 -15.99
N THR A 300 -5.77 36.55 -14.82
CA THR A 300 -5.72 37.37 -13.60
C THR A 300 -4.35 37.96 -13.31
N LEU A 301 -3.27 37.26 -13.67
CA LEU A 301 -1.90 37.74 -13.46
C LEU A 301 -1.35 38.47 -14.69
N HIS A 302 -2.07 38.44 -15.82
CA HIS A 302 -1.66 39.05 -17.10
C HIS A 302 -0.24 38.65 -17.54
N ARG A 303 0.09 37.37 -17.37
CA ARG A 303 1.40 36.77 -17.71
C ARG A 303 1.29 35.82 -18.90
N ALA A 304 2.43 35.57 -19.53
CA ALA A 304 2.47 34.65 -20.67
C ALA A 304 2.09 33.23 -20.23
N ARG A 305 1.47 32.47 -21.14
CA ARG A 305 1.02 31.09 -20.83
C ARG A 305 2.19 30.18 -20.46
N SER A 306 3.37 30.42 -21.04
CA SER A 306 4.63 29.76 -20.69
C SER A 306 5.07 30.03 -19.25
N GLU A 307 4.97 31.29 -18.79
CA GLU A 307 5.31 31.68 -17.42
C GLU A 307 4.40 30.97 -16.42
N ILE A 308 3.07 30.99 -16.65
CA ILE A 308 2.11 30.32 -15.77
C ILE A 308 2.32 28.80 -15.74
N ALA A 309 2.65 28.18 -16.88
CA ALA A 309 2.86 26.74 -16.96
C ALA A 309 4.01 26.23 -16.08
N TRP A 310 5.00 27.07 -15.76
CA TRP A 310 6.07 26.71 -14.82
C TRP A 310 5.54 26.33 -13.43
N VAL A 311 4.45 26.95 -12.95
CA VAL A 311 3.91 26.67 -11.62
C VAL A 311 3.51 25.19 -11.50
N GLY A 312 2.70 24.70 -12.44
CA GLY A 312 2.27 23.29 -12.44
C GLY A 312 3.41 22.34 -12.79
N SER A 313 4.28 22.71 -13.74
CA SER A 313 5.41 21.88 -14.16
C SER A 313 6.47 21.68 -13.08
N ILE A 314 6.73 22.70 -12.25
CA ILE A 314 7.60 22.56 -11.06
C ILE A 314 6.99 21.57 -10.06
N ALA A 315 5.67 21.64 -9.83
CA ALA A 315 5.00 20.70 -8.93
C ALA A 315 5.09 19.24 -9.42
N VAL A 316 4.92 19.00 -10.73
CA VAL A 316 5.09 17.67 -11.34
C VAL A 316 6.54 17.19 -11.25
N PHE A 317 7.50 18.08 -11.54
CA PHE A 317 8.92 17.76 -11.44
C PHE A 317 9.29 17.31 -10.03
N LEU A 318 8.91 18.08 -9.02
CA LEU A 318 9.23 17.79 -7.63
C LEU A 318 8.54 16.52 -7.12
N LEU A 319 7.32 16.22 -7.58
CA LEU A 319 6.64 14.95 -7.30
C LEU A 319 7.51 13.75 -7.69
N PHE A 320 8.10 13.77 -8.90
CA PHE A 320 8.93 12.67 -9.39
C PHE A 320 10.36 12.72 -8.84
N PHE A 321 10.98 13.90 -8.81
CA PHE A 321 12.39 14.07 -8.45
C PHE A 321 12.64 13.85 -6.96
N MET A 322 11.77 14.36 -6.09
CA MET A 322 11.91 14.13 -4.66
C MET A 322 11.62 12.68 -4.26
N GLY A 323 11.05 11.88 -5.17
CA GLY A 323 10.86 10.45 -4.97
C GLY A 323 12.15 9.70 -4.64
N LEU A 324 13.30 10.17 -5.14
CA LEU A 324 14.62 9.61 -4.82
C LEU A 324 15.00 9.80 -3.35
N ILE A 325 14.65 10.96 -2.78
CA ILE A 325 14.98 11.33 -1.41
C ILE A 325 13.96 10.70 -0.44
N SER A 326 12.66 10.81 -0.75
CA SER A 326 11.59 10.29 0.11
C SER A 326 11.59 8.76 0.19
N GLY A 327 11.99 8.06 -0.88
CA GLY A 327 12.23 6.62 -0.87
C GLY A 327 13.32 6.22 0.12
N ARG A 328 14.49 6.88 0.07
CA ARG A 328 15.60 6.65 1.02
C ARG A 328 15.19 6.89 2.47
N LEU A 329 14.49 8.00 2.73
CA LEU A 329 14.00 8.32 4.07
C LEU A 329 13.03 7.24 4.58
N THR A 330 12.18 6.72 3.70
CA THR A 330 11.28 5.61 4.04
C THR A 330 12.05 4.33 4.34
N ASP A 331 13.00 3.95 3.48
CA ASP A 331 13.88 2.78 3.69
C ASP A 331 14.65 2.87 5.00
N ALA A 332 15.04 4.09 5.41
CA ALA A 332 15.76 4.38 6.65
C ALA A 332 14.86 4.45 7.89
N GLY A 333 13.56 4.14 7.77
CA GLY A 333 12.61 4.11 8.89
C GLY A 333 11.94 5.45 9.20
N TYR A 334 12.21 6.52 8.45
CA TYR A 334 11.63 7.85 8.66
C TYR A 334 10.27 8.06 7.97
N PHE A 335 9.49 7.00 7.75
CA PHE A 335 8.20 7.07 7.06
C PHE A 335 7.24 8.11 7.65
N HIS A 336 7.02 8.10 8.97
CA HIS A 336 6.07 9.01 9.61
C HIS A 336 6.51 10.47 9.49
N ILE A 337 7.79 10.76 9.71
CA ILE A 337 8.33 12.12 9.56
C ILE A 337 8.19 12.59 8.11
N THR A 338 8.56 11.73 7.15
CA THR A 338 8.51 12.06 5.72
C THR A 338 7.08 12.35 5.26
N THR A 339 6.11 11.52 5.66
CA THR A 339 4.71 11.68 5.29
C THR A 339 4.04 12.86 5.99
N ILE A 340 4.33 13.11 7.28
CA ILE A 340 3.84 14.28 8.01
C ILE A 340 4.37 15.57 7.38
N VAL A 341 5.68 15.66 7.15
CA VAL A 341 6.30 16.82 6.49
C VAL A 341 5.70 17.04 5.11
N GLY A 342 5.54 15.96 4.33
CA GLY A 342 4.93 16.03 3.01
C GLY A 342 3.50 16.59 3.04
N ALA A 343 2.66 16.07 3.93
CA ALA A 343 1.27 16.53 4.09
C ALA A 343 1.20 17.99 4.56
N LEU A 344 2.04 18.39 5.53
CA LEU A 344 2.13 19.76 6.01
C LEU A 344 2.53 20.72 4.89
N LEU A 345 3.52 20.36 4.07
CA LEU A 345 3.96 21.18 2.94
C LEU A 345 2.86 21.33 1.87
N VAL A 346 2.13 20.26 1.53
CA VAL A 346 1.01 20.36 0.58
C VAL A 346 -0.06 21.31 1.11
N VAL A 347 -0.50 21.11 2.35
CA VAL A 347 -1.56 21.92 2.98
C VAL A 347 -1.10 23.38 3.10
N LEU A 348 0.12 23.61 3.61
CA LEU A 348 0.71 24.95 3.73
C LEU A 348 0.80 25.63 2.36
N GLY A 349 1.33 24.95 1.34
CA GLY A 349 1.43 25.48 -0.01
C GLY A 349 0.07 25.89 -0.58
N THR A 350 -0.96 25.07 -0.40
CA THR A 350 -2.34 25.39 -0.83
C THR A 350 -2.89 26.61 -0.08
N PHE A 351 -2.73 26.69 1.24
CA PHE A 351 -3.18 27.85 2.02
C PHE A 351 -2.41 29.12 1.66
N MET A 352 -1.09 29.04 1.47
CA MET A 352 -0.28 30.19 1.05
C MET A 352 -0.63 30.64 -0.36
N THR A 353 -1.02 29.72 -1.25
CA THR A 353 -1.51 30.05 -2.59
C THR A 353 -2.78 30.91 -2.51
N SER A 354 -3.63 30.71 -1.49
CA SER A 354 -4.83 31.54 -1.27
C SER A 354 -4.55 33.02 -1.00
N LEU A 355 -3.32 33.35 -0.58
CA LEU A 355 -2.85 34.71 -0.28
C LEU A 355 -2.04 35.31 -1.43
N GLY A 356 -1.78 34.53 -2.49
CA GLY A 356 -0.96 34.94 -3.61
C GLY A 356 -1.70 35.90 -4.53
N HIS A 357 -1.16 37.11 -4.68
CA HIS A 357 -1.63 38.11 -5.64
C HIS A 357 -0.66 38.32 -6.80
N THR A 358 0.59 37.87 -6.65
CA THR A 358 1.64 38.02 -7.67
C THR A 358 2.20 36.67 -8.10
N TYR A 359 2.74 36.61 -9.32
CA TYR A 359 3.25 35.38 -9.94
C TYR A 359 4.27 34.63 -9.08
N TRP A 360 5.24 35.34 -8.50
CA TRP A 360 6.29 34.71 -7.68
C TRP A 360 5.76 34.18 -6.34
N GLN A 361 4.66 34.71 -5.81
CA GLN A 361 4.03 34.14 -4.61
C GLN A 361 3.38 32.80 -4.96
N ILE A 362 2.70 32.72 -6.10
CA ILE A 362 2.04 31.50 -6.58
C ILE A 362 3.07 30.42 -6.94
N ILE A 363 4.20 30.76 -7.57
CA ILE A 363 5.24 29.77 -7.90
C ILE A 363 5.87 29.16 -6.64
N LEU A 364 6.11 29.97 -5.60
CA LEU A 364 6.67 29.49 -4.34
C LEU A 364 5.67 28.63 -3.55
N ALA A 365 4.40 29.05 -3.51
CA ALA A 365 3.38 28.35 -2.73
C ALA A 365 2.87 27.09 -3.44
N GLN A 366 2.39 27.21 -4.68
CA GLN A 366 1.76 26.10 -5.41
C GLN A 366 2.77 25.24 -6.17
N GLY A 367 3.81 25.86 -6.75
CA GLY A 367 4.83 25.13 -7.50
C GLY A 367 5.80 24.42 -6.57
N LEU A 368 6.55 25.20 -5.78
CA LEU A 368 7.63 24.70 -4.95
C LEU A 368 7.14 24.01 -3.67
N CYS A 369 6.38 24.71 -2.81
CA CYS A 369 5.99 24.18 -1.51
C CYS A 369 5.06 22.95 -1.65
N THR A 370 3.98 23.06 -2.42
CA THR A 370 3.11 21.91 -2.70
C THR A 370 3.83 20.82 -3.49
N GLY A 371 4.72 21.15 -4.43
CA GLY A 371 5.52 20.18 -5.19
C GLY A 371 6.48 19.36 -4.32
N LEU A 372 7.18 20.00 -3.39
CA LEU A 372 8.04 19.32 -2.41
C LEU A 372 7.21 18.38 -1.53
N GLY A 373 6.06 18.86 -1.03
CA GLY A 373 5.16 18.06 -0.22
C GLY A 373 4.65 16.81 -0.97
N ASN A 374 4.25 16.99 -2.23
CA ASN A 374 3.82 15.91 -3.11
C ASN A 374 4.87 14.81 -3.25
N GLY A 375 6.13 15.19 -3.50
CA GLY A 375 7.22 14.23 -3.67
C GLY A 375 7.65 13.52 -2.39
N PHE A 376 7.50 14.16 -1.22
CA PHE A 376 7.65 13.48 0.07
C PHE A 376 6.53 12.48 0.37
N LEU A 377 5.37 12.58 -0.27
CA LEU A 377 4.23 11.70 0.00
C LEU A 377 4.14 10.49 -0.95
N LEU A 378 4.49 10.67 -2.23
CA LEU A 378 4.25 9.66 -3.25
C LEU A 378 5.00 8.34 -2.97
N THR A 379 6.33 8.39 -2.86
CA THR A 379 7.15 7.19 -2.69
C THR A 379 6.83 6.41 -1.41
N PRO A 380 6.75 7.04 -0.21
CA PRO A 380 6.43 6.29 1.01
C PRO A 380 5.11 5.53 0.91
N MET A 381 4.07 6.14 0.33
CA MET A 381 2.77 5.48 0.20
C MET A 381 2.80 4.31 -0.80
N MET A 382 3.56 4.42 -1.89
CA MET A 382 3.75 3.32 -2.83
C MET A 382 4.48 2.14 -2.18
N THR A 383 5.46 2.41 -1.32
CA THR A 383 6.16 1.38 -0.53
C THR A 383 5.18 0.64 0.40
N VAL A 384 4.33 1.37 1.12
CA VAL A 384 3.32 0.75 2.02
C VAL A 384 2.36 -0.16 1.27
N ILE A 385 1.89 0.26 0.09
CA ILE A 385 1.03 -0.62 -0.73
C ILE A 385 1.77 -1.89 -1.13
N ALA A 386 3.03 -1.75 -1.59
CA ALA A 386 3.85 -2.87 -2.02
C ALA A 386 4.14 -3.88 -0.90
N THR A 387 4.24 -3.42 0.35
CA THR A 387 4.47 -4.30 1.51
C THR A 387 3.20 -5.02 1.96
N TYR A 388 2.07 -4.32 2.09
CA TYR A 388 0.84 -4.89 2.64
C TYR A 388 0.05 -5.75 1.64
N PHE A 389 0.18 -5.49 0.33
CA PHE A 389 -0.69 -6.10 -0.67
C PHE A 389 0.07 -6.92 -1.72
N ARG A 390 1.11 -7.67 -1.34
CA ARG A 390 1.93 -8.45 -2.30
C ARG A 390 1.10 -9.32 -3.26
N ARG A 391 0.14 -10.10 -2.77
CA ARG A 391 -0.71 -11.01 -3.58
C ARG A 391 -1.70 -10.28 -4.51
N ARG A 392 -2.16 -9.09 -4.13
CA ARG A 392 -3.17 -8.29 -4.87
C ARG A 392 -2.61 -6.95 -5.36
N LEU A 393 -1.29 -6.84 -5.51
CA LEU A 393 -0.60 -5.55 -5.68
C LEU A 393 -1.12 -4.76 -6.88
N ALA A 394 -1.30 -5.42 -8.03
CA ALA A 394 -1.78 -4.78 -9.24
C ALA A 394 -3.21 -4.22 -9.09
N LEU A 395 -4.11 -4.99 -8.47
CA LEU A 395 -5.50 -4.56 -8.22
C LEU A 395 -5.52 -3.37 -7.25
N VAL A 396 -4.76 -3.46 -6.18
CA VAL A 396 -4.70 -2.43 -5.14
C VAL A 396 -4.07 -1.15 -5.68
N MET A 397 -2.95 -1.24 -6.41
CA MET A 397 -2.36 -0.09 -7.10
C MET A 397 -3.36 0.57 -8.06
N GLY A 398 -4.18 -0.23 -8.76
CA GLY A 398 -5.29 0.27 -9.56
C GLY A 398 -6.30 1.08 -8.74
N ILE A 399 -6.79 0.54 -7.62
CA ILE A 399 -7.73 1.22 -6.72
C ILE A 399 -7.13 2.52 -6.16
N VAL A 400 -5.88 2.49 -5.67
CA VAL A 400 -5.21 3.68 -5.14
C VAL A 400 -5.01 4.73 -6.24
N ALA A 401 -4.62 4.31 -7.45
CA ALA A 401 -4.47 5.21 -8.59
C ALA A 401 -5.79 5.94 -8.94
N CYS A 402 -6.94 5.32 -8.68
CA CYS A 402 -8.24 5.97 -8.83
C CYS A 402 -8.42 7.18 -7.92
N GLY A 403 -7.70 7.24 -6.79
CA GLY A 403 -7.67 8.43 -5.93
C GLY A 403 -7.31 9.70 -6.70
N SER A 404 -6.36 9.61 -7.63
CA SER A 404 -5.96 10.75 -8.45
C SER A 404 -7.10 11.26 -9.34
N VAL A 405 -7.92 10.35 -9.88
CA VAL A 405 -9.11 10.71 -10.68
C VAL A 405 -10.16 11.37 -9.81
N THR A 406 -10.40 10.81 -8.62
CA THR A 406 -11.32 11.39 -7.64
C THR A 406 -10.92 12.82 -7.29
N GLY A 407 -9.65 13.07 -7.01
CA GLY A 407 -9.14 14.43 -6.79
C GLY A 407 -9.25 15.31 -8.04
N GLY A 408 -8.96 14.74 -9.20
CA GLY A 408 -9.12 15.37 -10.52
C GLY A 408 -10.56 15.72 -10.91
N LEU A 409 -11.56 15.19 -10.20
CA LEU A 409 -12.97 15.56 -10.34
C LEU A 409 -13.40 16.54 -9.25
N ILE A 410 -12.96 16.31 -8.01
CA ILE A 410 -13.31 17.16 -6.86
C ILE A 410 -12.73 18.56 -7.03
N TYR A 411 -11.43 18.72 -7.26
CA TYR A 411 -10.78 20.04 -7.26
C TYR A 411 -11.25 20.96 -8.38
N PRO A 412 -11.41 20.51 -9.64
CA PRO A 412 -11.98 21.35 -10.68
C PRO A 412 -13.45 21.68 -10.43
N SER A 413 -14.23 20.74 -9.86
CA SER A 413 -15.64 21.01 -9.52
C SER A 413 -15.78 22.06 -8.41
N MET A 414 -14.92 21.97 -7.40
CA MET A 414 -14.81 22.98 -6.34
C MET A 414 -14.44 24.32 -6.96
N ALA A 415 -13.38 24.39 -7.77
CA ALA A 415 -12.97 25.64 -8.41
C ALA A 415 -14.06 26.22 -9.33
N ARG A 416 -14.73 25.38 -10.12
CA ARG A 416 -15.84 25.76 -11.01
C ARG A 416 -16.99 26.44 -10.25
N THR A 417 -17.31 25.93 -9.06
CA THR A 417 -18.46 26.39 -8.25
C THR A 417 -18.09 27.54 -7.32
N LEU A 418 -16.90 27.48 -6.71
CA LEU A 418 -16.48 28.37 -5.64
C LEU A 418 -15.79 29.63 -6.15
N LEU A 419 -15.04 29.57 -7.26
CA LEU A 419 -14.38 30.77 -7.80
C LEU A 419 -15.36 31.91 -8.09
N PRO A 420 -16.51 31.70 -8.76
CA PRO A 420 -17.44 32.78 -9.03
C PRO A 420 -18.26 33.21 -7.81
N THR A 421 -18.39 32.38 -6.78
CA THR A 421 -19.28 32.64 -5.63
C THR A 421 -18.56 33.24 -4.42
N ILE A 422 -17.37 32.73 -4.09
CA ILE A 422 -16.61 33.13 -2.88
C ILE A 422 -15.20 33.65 -3.21
N GLY A 423 -14.83 33.69 -4.49
CA GLY A 423 -13.54 34.21 -4.96
C GLY A 423 -12.36 33.23 -4.77
N PHE A 424 -11.20 33.62 -5.29
CA PHE A 424 -10.00 32.78 -5.35
C PHE A 424 -9.45 32.38 -3.97
N GLY A 425 -9.26 33.36 -3.07
CA GLY A 425 -8.68 33.09 -1.76
C GLY A 425 -9.49 32.07 -0.97
N TRP A 426 -10.81 32.24 -0.86
CA TRP A 426 -11.64 31.27 -0.14
C TRP A 426 -11.76 29.93 -0.87
N THR A 427 -11.80 29.91 -2.21
CA THR A 427 -11.76 28.65 -2.98
C THR A 427 -10.52 27.82 -2.63
N MET A 428 -9.34 28.44 -2.63
CA MET A 428 -8.09 27.75 -2.30
C MET A 428 -8.07 27.27 -0.84
N ARG A 429 -8.63 28.05 0.09
CA ARG A 429 -8.77 27.63 1.51
C ARG A 429 -9.70 26.43 1.65
N THR A 430 -10.83 26.41 0.95
CA THR A 430 -11.75 25.26 0.97
C THR A 430 -11.07 24.00 0.42
N ILE A 431 -10.30 24.12 -0.66
CA ILE A 431 -9.44 23.01 -1.15
C ILE A 431 -8.46 22.57 -0.06
N GLY A 432 -7.79 23.52 0.60
CA GLY A 432 -6.86 23.26 1.70
C GLY A 432 -7.51 22.53 2.89
N PHE A 433 -8.75 22.86 3.25
CA PHE A 433 -9.48 22.16 4.31
C PHE A 433 -9.84 20.71 3.94
N VAL A 434 -10.22 20.47 2.68
CA VAL A 434 -10.45 19.10 2.17
C VAL A 434 -9.15 18.29 2.23
N GLN A 435 -8.04 18.88 1.79
CA GLN A 435 -6.71 18.25 1.88
C GLN A 435 -6.32 17.98 3.33
N LEU A 436 -6.52 18.93 4.25
CA LEU A 436 -6.21 18.77 5.66
C LEU A 436 -6.99 17.60 6.29
N GLY A 437 -8.31 17.54 6.07
CA GLY A 437 -9.14 16.47 6.62
C GLY A 437 -8.76 15.09 6.07
N THR A 438 -8.54 14.99 4.76
CA THR A 438 -8.17 13.70 4.13
C THR A 438 -6.74 13.28 4.44
N PHE A 439 -5.79 14.21 4.59
CA PHE A 439 -4.45 13.90 5.09
C PHE A 439 -4.45 13.53 6.56
N ALA A 440 -5.28 14.13 7.41
CA ALA A 440 -5.40 13.71 8.80
C ALA A 440 -5.83 12.24 8.91
N ILE A 441 -6.81 11.82 8.10
CA ILE A 441 -7.22 10.41 8.00
C ILE A 441 -6.08 9.53 7.48
N ALA A 442 -5.39 9.98 6.43
CA ALA A 442 -4.29 9.24 5.83
C ALA A 442 -3.11 9.05 6.79
N LEU A 443 -2.72 10.07 7.55
CA LEU A 443 -1.62 10.00 8.50
C LEU A 443 -1.97 9.17 9.74
N ALA A 444 -3.22 9.23 10.21
CA ALA A 444 -3.69 8.39 11.32
C ALA A 444 -3.75 6.90 10.96
N SER A 445 -3.99 6.60 9.69
CA SER A 445 -4.19 5.24 9.16
C SER A 445 -2.93 4.63 8.54
N GLY A 446 -2.02 5.47 8.02
CA GLY A 446 -0.81 5.07 7.35
C GLY A 446 0.21 4.48 8.32
N ARG A 447 0.38 3.16 8.29
CA ARG A 447 1.40 2.44 9.06
C ARG A 447 2.29 1.70 8.08
N PRO A 448 3.61 1.96 8.08
CA PRO A 448 4.53 1.19 7.25
C PRO A 448 4.78 -0.16 7.92
N MET A 449 4.81 -1.21 7.11
CA MET A 449 5.38 -2.47 7.53
C MET A 449 6.89 -2.20 7.62
N ARG A 450 7.47 -2.33 8.83
CA ARG A 450 8.89 -2.08 9.04
C ARG A 450 9.68 -2.96 8.06
N SER A 451 10.44 -2.31 7.18
CA SER A 451 11.31 -2.96 6.21
C SER A 451 12.63 -2.22 6.25
N HIS A 452 13.59 -2.67 7.06
CA HIS A 452 14.94 -2.11 7.03
C HIS A 452 15.75 -2.79 5.93
N LYS A 453 15.49 -2.41 4.67
CA LYS A 453 16.43 -2.74 3.61
C LYS A 453 17.65 -1.83 3.74
N LYS A 454 18.85 -2.41 3.79
CA LYS A 454 20.10 -1.65 3.67
C LYS A 454 20.03 -0.83 2.38
N SER A 455 20.02 0.49 2.55
CA SER A 455 19.90 1.44 1.46
C SER A 455 21.13 1.32 0.55
N GLY A 456 20.95 0.82 -0.68
CA GLY A 456 21.98 0.86 -1.72
C GLY A 456 22.33 2.31 -2.15
N PRO A 457 23.23 2.52 -3.12
CA PRO A 457 23.55 3.86 -3.61
C PRO A 457 22.29 4.59 -4.13
N ILE A 458 22.24 5.92 -3.96
CA ILE A 458 21.11 6.77 -4.40
C ILE A 458 20.95 6.73 -5.92
N VAL A 459 22.07 6.72 -6.64
CA VAL A 459 22.12 6.67 -8.10
C VAL A 459 23.05 5.54 -8.51
N ASP A 460 22.51 4.62 -9.31
CA ASP A 460 23.33 3.61 -10.00
C ASP A 460 23.79 4.19 -11.34
N TRP A 461 25.01 4.74 -11.38
CA TRP A 461 25.57 5.31 -12.62
C TRP A 461 25.87 4.25 -13.69
N SER A 462 25.91 2.96 -13.34
CA SER A 462 26.20 1.90 -14.31
C SER A 462 25.09 1.73 -15.36
N VAL A 463 23.87 2.20 -15.05
CA VAL A 463 22.68 2.07 -15.92
C VAL A 463 22.85 2.77 -17.26
N PHE A 464 23.66 3.84 -17.32
CA PHE A 464 23.90 4.57 -18.57
C PHE A 464 24.75 3.78 -19.58
N LYS A 465 25.44 2.73 -19.12
CA LYS A 465 26.18 1.79 -19.98
C LYS A 465 25.25 0.73 -20.60
N GLU A 466 24.06 0.54 -20.05
CA GLU A 466 23.08 -0.42 -20.55
C GLU A 466 22.22 0.21 -21.66
N VAL A 467 22.46 -0.20 -22.90
CA VAL A 467 21.82 0.39 -24.10
C VAL A 467 20.29 0.37 -24.00
N ALA A 468 19.69 -0.76 -23.61
CA ALA A 468 18.23 -0.86 -23.48
C ALA A 468 17.66 0.10 -22.42
N PHE A 469 18.35 0.28 -21.30
CA PHE A 469 17.93 1.18 -20.24
C PHE A 469 18.06 2.64 -20.68
N THR A 470 19.19 3.02 -21.29
CA THR A 470 19.41 4.38 -21.79
C THR A 470 18.41 4.76 -22.88
N LEU A 471 18.11 3.87 -23.82
CA LEU A 471 17.08 4.09 -24.84
C LEU A 471 15.70 4.26 -24.21
N TYR A 472 15.36 3.42 -23.22
CA TYR A 472 14.09 3.53 -22.49
C TYR A 472 13.98 4.87 -21.73
N LEU A 473 15.06 5.28 -21.06
CA LEU A 473 15.16 6.54 -20.33
C LEU A 473 14.94 7.76 -21.24
N ILE A 474 15.61 7.79 -22.39
CA ILE A 474 15.41 8.85 -23.40
C ILE A 474 13.97 8.83 -23.90
N GLY A 475 13.41 7.64 -24.14
CA GLY A 475 12.03 7.46 -24.55
C GLY A 475 11.02 8.04 -23.56
N CYS A 476 11.17 7.75 -22.27
CA CYS A 476 10.34 8.30 -21.20
C CYS A 476 10.49 9.82 -21.08
N PHE A 477 11.71 10.34 -21.13
CA PHE A 477 11.97 11.78 -21.11
C PHE A 477 11.22 12.51 -22.24
N LEU A 478 11.36 12.03 -23.48
CA LEU A 478 10.70 12.62 -24.65
C LEU A 478 9.17 12.50 -24.60
N ALA A 479 8.65 11.34 -24.16
CA ALA A 479 7.22 11.15 -24.01
C ALA A 479 6.61 12.15 -23.02
N TYR A 480 7.24 12.32 -21.86
CA TYR A 480 6.75 13.22 -20.81
C TYR A 480 6.97 14.71 -21.11
N LEU A 481 7.77 15.03 -22.11
CA LEU A 481 7.90 16.37 -22.67
C LEU A 481 6.61 16.85 -23.37
N GLY A 482 5.80 15.92 -23.91
CA GLY A 482 4.53 16.23 -24.58
C GLY A 482 3.29 15.87 -23.77
N VAL A 483 3.38 14.87 -22.89
CA VAL A 483 2.20 14.22 -22.27
C VAL A 483 1.31 15.16 -21.44
N PHE A 484 1.88 16.21 -20.84
CA PHE A 484 1.13 17.12 -19.96
C PHE A 484 0.47 18.29 -20.70
N PHE A 485 0.73 18.45 -22.00
CA PHE A 485 0.22 19.58 -22.76
C PHE A 485 -1.31 19.73 -22.65
N PRO A 486 -2.14 18.70 -22.89
CA PRO A 486 -3.59 18.84 -22.78
C PRO A 486 -4.08 19.08 -21.35
N PHE A 487 -3.41 18.52 -20.33
CA PHE A 487 -3.78 18.74 -18.93
C PHE A 487 -3.67 20.22 -18.52
N PHE A 488 -2.76 20.96 -19.14
CA PHE A 488 -2.52 22.37 -18.83
C PHE A 488 -3.33 23.29 -19.75
N PHE A 489 -3.35 22.98 -21.05
CA PHE A 489 -3.76 23.93 -22.07
C PHE A 489 -5.14 23.68 -22.69
N LEU A 490 -5.79 22.53 -22.43
CA LEU A 490 -7.08 22.18 -23.04
C LEU A 490 -8.20 23.17 -22.67
N SER A 491 -8.31 23.55 -21.39
CA SER A 491 -9.31 24.53 -20.95
C SER A 491 -9.01 25.93 -21.49
N SER A 492 -7.74 26.32 -21.54
CA SER A 492 -7.34 27.61 -22.13
C SER A 492 -7.66 27.64 -23.63
N TYR A 493 -7.40 26.57 -24.37
CA TYR A 493 -7.77 26.43 -25.77
C TYR A 493 -9.28 26.56 -25.99
N ALA A 494 -10.09 25.86 -25.17
CA ALA A 494 -11.54 25.94 -25.28
C ALA A 494 -12.08 27.36 -24.98
N LYS A 495 -11.49 28.07 -24.03
CA LYS A 495 -11.88 29.44 -23.73
C LYS A 495 -11.46 30.41 -24.85
N GLU A 496 -10.19 30.38 -25.23
CA GLU A 496 -9.60 31.37 -26.14
C GLU A 496 -9.97 31.15 -27.61
N ILE A 497 -9.93 29.90 -28.08
CA ILE A 497 -10.17 29.56 -29.49
C ILE A 497 -11.64 29.28 -29.74
N ARG A 498 -12.36 28.69 -28.78
CA ARG A 498 -13.76 28.31 -28.93
C ARG A 498 -14.76 29.26 -28.31
N GLY A 499 -14.29 30.28 -27.60
CA GLY A 499 -15.14 31.28 -26.96
C GLY A 499 -16.04 30.71 -25.86
N THR A 500 -15.71 29.54 -25.30
CA THR A 500 -16.47 28.95 -24.19
C THR A 500 -16.30 29.80 -22.93
N SER A 501 -17.32 29.81 -22.06
CA SER A 501 -17.18 30.44 -20.75
C SER A 501 -16.11 29.73 -19.91
N TYR A 502 -15.57 30.42 -18.91
CA TYR A 502 -14.60 29.82 -17.98
C TYR A 502 -15.14 28.52 -17.39
N THR A 503 -16.38 28.55 -16.87
CA THR A 503 -17.09 27.43 -16.27
C THR A 503 -17.27 26.24 -17.22
N GLU A 504 -17.56 26.49 -18.50
CA GLU A 504 -17.68 25.43 -19.52
C GLU A 504 -16.32 24.85 -19.91
N SER A 505 -15.27 25.67 -19.96
CA SER A 505 -13.91 25.20 -20.30
C SER A 505 -13.35 24.21 -19.28
N LEU A 506 -13.80 24.28 -18.01
CA LEU A 506 -13.40 23.34 -16.95
C LEU A 506 -14.07 21.97 -17.08
N ASN A 507 -15.21 21.88 -17.76
CA ASN A 507 -15.87 20.59 -18.00
C ASN A 507 -14.98 19.65 -18.83
N LEU A 508 -14.13 20.19 -19.72
CA LEU A 508 -13.16 19.39 -20.45
C LEU A 508 -12.09 18.78 -19.53
N THR A 509 -11.63 19.51 -18.51
CA THR A 509 -10.74 18.96 -17.47
C THR A 509 -11.43 17.84 -16.69
N LEU A 510 -12.71 18.03 -16.34
CA LEU A 510 -13.51 17.01 -15.66
C LEU A 510 -13.65 15.74 -16.51
N VAL A 511 -13.92 15.88 -17.81
CA VAL A 511 -14.02 14.74 -18.74
C VAL A 511 -12.66 14.05 -18.91
N LEU A 512 -11.58 14.84 -19.11
CA LEU A 512 -10.21 14.33 -19.22
C LEU A 512 -9.83 13.49 -18.00
N ASN A 513 -10.14 13.97 -16.79
CA ASN A 513 -9.81 13.28 -15.55
C ASN A 513 -10.75 12.10 -15.27
N GLY A 514 -12.07 12.26 -15.46
CA GLY A 514 -13.06 11.23 -15.16
C GLY A 514 -12.89 9.94 -15.97
N ILE A 515 -12.61 10.08 -17.27
CA ILE A 515 -12.31 8.93 -18.15
C ILE A 515 -10.99 8.25 -17.76
N GLY A 516 -10.10 9.00 -17.09
CA GLY A 516 -8.85 8.53 -16.54
C GLY A 516 -8.98 7.30 -15.64
N PHE A 517 -10.15 7.07 -15.02
CA PHE A 517 -10.41 5.88 -14.19
C PHE A 517 -10.31 4.60 -15.03
N VAL A 518 -11.10 4.54 -16.12
CA VAL A 518 -11.10 3.41 -17.06
C VAL A 518 -9.78 3.34 -17.80
N ALA A 519 -9.25 4.51 -18.18
CA ALA A 519 -8.02 4.63 -18.96
C ALA A 519 -6.76 4.10 -18.25
N ARG A 520 -6.76 3.99 -16.91
CA ARG A 520 -5.60 3.47 -16.16
C ARG A 520 -5.70 1.98 -15.86
N LEU A 521 -6.92 1.48 -15.68
CA LEU A 521 -7.17 0.05 -15.42
C LEU A 521 -7.09 -0.78 -16.71
N LEU A 522 -7.72 -0.32 -17.79
CA LEU A 522 -7.84 -1.09 -19.03
C LEU A 522 -6.47 -1.45 -19.65
N PRO A 523 -5.49 -0.54 -19.80
CA PRO A 523 -4.20 -0.87 -20.40
C PRO A 523 -3.41 -1.87 -19.56
N SER A 524 -3.55 -1.79 -18.23
CA SER A 524 -2.92 -2.72 -17.28
C SER A 524 -3.49 -4.14 -17.42
N LEU A 525 -4.79 -4.27 -17.73
CA LEU A 525 -5.41 -5.56 -18.03
C LEU A 525 -4.98 -6.10 -19.40
N ILE A 526 -4.93 -5.25 -20.42
CA ILE A 526 -4.48 -5.62 -21.77
C ILE A 526 -3.00 -6.07 -21.75
N ALA A 527 -2.16 -5.42 -20.94
CA ALA A 527 -0.76 -5.76 -20.77
C ALA A 527 -0.53 -7.23 -20.33
N ARG A 528 -1.48 -7.85 -19.62
CA ARG A 528 -1.40 -9.27 -19.23
C ARG A 528 -1.39 -10.22 -20.44
N TYR A 529 -2.04 -9.82 -21.53
CA TYR A 529 -2.17 -10.65 -22.73
C TYR A 529 -1.09 -10.33 -23.77
N PHE A 530 -0.75 -9.05 -23.94
CA PHE A 530 0.12 -8.57 -25.02
C PHE A 530 1.53 -8.15 -24.59
N GLY A 531 1.82 -8.15 -23.29
CA GLY A 531 3.08 -7.66 -22.71
C GLY A 531 3.02 -6.17 -22.38
N THR A 532 3.61 -5.79 -21.25
CA THR A 532 3.57 -4.41 -20.70
C THR A 532 4.23 -3.41 -21.65
N MET A 533 5.38 -3.77 -22.21
CA MET A 533 6.17 -2.90 -23.06
C MET A 533 5.49 -2.68 -24.42
N ASN A 534 4.86 -3.71 -24.99
CA ASN A 534 4.13 -3.59 -26.26
C ASN A 534 2.90 -2.70 -26.12
N VAL A 535 2.12 -2.88 -25.05
CA VAL A 535 0.95 -2.03 -24.78
C VAL A 535 1.39 -0.59 -24.52
N PHE A 536 2.46 -0.38 -23.78
CA PHE A 536 2.99 0.98 -23.55
C PHE A 536 3.35 1.70 -24.86
N ILE A 537 4.04 1.02 -25.79
CA ILE A 537 4.37 1.57 -27.11
C ILE A 537 3.10 1.90 -27.91
N ALA A 538 2.10 1.02 -27.91
CA ALA A 538 0.84 1.27 -28.62
C ALA A 538 0.11 2.52 -28.09
N PHE A 539 0.06 2.69 -26.77
CA PHE A 539 -0.57 3.84 -26.13
C PHE A 539 0.21 5.15 -26.32
N LEU A 540 1.56 5.09 -26.45
CA LEU A 540 2.36 6.25 -26.85
C LEU A 540 1.99 6.74 -28.25
N PHE A 541 1.94 5.83 -29.24
CA PHE A 541 1.56 6.20 -30.61
C PHE A 541 0.09 6.62 -30.72
N ALA A 542 -0.82 6.00 -29.97
CA ALA A 542 -2.22 6.42 -29.91
C ALA A 542 -2.37 7.84 -29.31
N SER A 543 -1.63 8.14 -28.24
CA SER A 543 -1.61 9.48 -27.63
C SER A 543 -1.03 10.51 -28.58
N ALA A 544 0.02 10.16 -29.33
CA ALA A 544 0.61 11.02 -30.34
C ALA A 544 -0.38 11.30 -31.48
N LEU A 545 -1.06 10.26 -32.00
CA LEU A 545 -2.09 10.41 -33.03
C LEU A 545 -3.19 11.37 -32.56
N CYS A 546 -3.62 11.26 -31.30
CA CYS A 546 -4.58 12.20 -30.72
C CYS A 546 -4.09 13.64 -30.77
N MET A 547 -2.79 13.92 -30.58
CA MET A 547 -2.27 15.30 -30.66
C MET A 547 -2.45 15.90 -32.05
N TYR A 548 -2.19 15.12 -33.11
CA TYR A 548 -2.38 15.59 -34.49
C TYR A 548 -3.86 15.71 -34.86
N THR A 549 -4.71 14.80 -34.39
CA THR A 549 -6.15 14.86 -34.66
C THR A 549 -6.86 15.97 -33.89
N TRP A 550 -6.22 16.62 -32.90
CA TRP A 550 -6.78 17.81 -32.26
C TRP A 550 -6.83 19.01 -33.21
N ILE A 551 -5.84 19.17 -34.10
CA ILE A 551 -5.74 20.32 -35.02
C ILE A 551 -7.02 20.55 -35.86
N PRO A 552 -7.61 19.51 -36.50
CA PRO A 552 -8.84 19.68 -37.29
C PRO A 552 -10.14 19.75 -36.46
N VAL A 553 -10.09 19.74 -35.11
CA VAL A 553 -11.30 19.75 -34.29
C VAL A 553 -11.86 21.17 -34.17
N HIS A 554 -12.87 21.45 -34.99
CA HIS A 554 -13.51 22.77 -35.07
C HIS A 554 -14.91 22.83 -34.44
N SER A 555 -15.37 21.81 -33.70
CA SER A 555 -16.65 21.85 -32.94
C SER A 555 -16.45 21.59 -31.43
N THR A 556 -17.25 22.25 -30.57
CA THR A 556 -17.19 22.03 -29.12
C THR A 556 -17.54 20.58 -28.75
N PRO A 557 -18.60 19.96 -29.33
CA PRO A 557 -18.84 18.53 -29.14
C PRO A 557 -17.67 17.65 -29.61
N GLY A 558 -17.03 18.01 -30.73
CA GLY A 558 -15.83 17.32 -31.22
C GLY A 558 -14.68 17.36 -30.23
N LEU A 559 -14.52 18.47 -29.50
CA LEU A 559 -13.48 18.60 -28.48
C LEU A 559 -13.73 17.69 -27.27
N TYR A 560 -14.99 17.49 -26.86
CA TYR A 560 -15.34 16.51 -25.83
C TYR A 560 -15.04 15.08 -26.29
N ILE A 561 -15.41 14.72 -27.52
CA ILE A 561 -15.11 13.41 -28.10
C ILE A 561 -13.60 13.18 -28.14
N TRP A 562 -12.85 14.16 -28.64
CA TRP A 562 -11.39 14.10 -28.68
C TRP A 562 -10.79 13.92 -27.27
N THR A 563 -11.30 14.66 -26.28
CA THR A 563 -10.83 14.59 -24.88
C THR A 563 -11.00 13.18 -24.32
N THR A 564 -12.08 12.49 -24.67
CA THR A 564 -12.31 11.08 -24.31
C THR A 564 -11.24 10.15 -24.87
N PHE A 565 -10.97 10.23 -26.17
CA PHE A 565 -9.95 9.38 -26.80
C PHE A 565 -8.54 9.69 -26.30
N TYR A 566 -8.24 10.97 -26.09
CA TYR A 566 -6.95 11.35 -25.51
C TYR A 566 -6.81 10.85 -24.07
N SER A 567 -7.84 10.98 -23.23
CA SER A 567 -7.81 10.45 -21.85
C SER A 567 -7.55 8.94 -21.82
N LEU A 568 -8.25 8.18 -22.67
CA LEU A 568 -8.07 6.73 -22.82
C LEU A 568 -6.63 6.36 -23.21
N SER A 569 -6.06 7.06 -24.20
CA SER A 569 -4.70 6.79 -24.67
C SER A 569 -3.61 7.25 -23.70
N VAL A 570 -3.75 8.42 -23.08
CA VAL A 570 -2.74 8.95 -22.15
C VAL A 570 -2.73 8.19 -20.82
N GLY A 571 -3.87 7.64 -20.39
CA GLY A 571 -3.98 6.83 -19.18
C GLY A 571 -3.06 5.60 -19.21
N GLY A 572 -2.92 4.96 -20.37
CA GLY A 572 -1.99 3.84 -20.56
C GLY A 572 -0.52 4.24 -20.57
N VAL A 573 -0.20 5.43 -21.08
CA VAL A 573 1.17 5.98 -21.00
C VAL A 573 1.57 6.20 -19.53
N GLN A 574 0.69 6.82 -18.75
CA GLN A 574 0.98 7.11 -17.34
C GLN A 574 1.08 5.82 -16.49
N SER A 575 0.16 4.86 -16.66
CA SER A 575 0.13 3.66 -15.83
C SER A 575 1.26 2.66 -16.14
N LEU A 576 1.65 2.51 -17.40
CA LEU A 576 2.63 1.48 -17.81
C LEU A 576 4.09 1.97 -17.76
N SER A 577 4.33 3.28 -17.76
CA SER A 577 5.68 3.85 -17.80
C SER A 577 6.59 3.40 -16.64
N LEU A 578 6.08 3.27 -15.41
CA LEU A 578 6.88 2.75 -14.31
C LEU A 578 6.88 1.21 -14.25
N ALA A 579 5.87 0.56 -14.82
CA ALA A 579 5.72 -0.90 -14.81
C ALA A 579 6.70 -1.63 -15.75
N VAL A 580 7.22 -0.96 -16.77
CA VAL A 580 8.24 -1.52 -17.69
C VAL A 580 9.62 -1.61 -17.02
N VAL A 581 9.90 -0.80 -15.99
CA VAL A 581 11.23 -0.72 -15.36
C VAL A 581 11.68 -2.07 -14.76
N PRO A 582 10.87 -2.81 -13.97
CA PRO A 582 11.25 -4.15 -13.52
C PRO A 582 11.53 -5.13 -14.67
N ILE A 583 10.87 -4.97 -15.81
CA ILE A 583 10.96 -5.90 -16.95
C ILE A 583 12.26 -5.69 -17.72
N ILE A 584 12.72 -4.44 -17.84
CA ILE A 584 14.00 -4.13 -18.48
C ILE A 584 15.21 -4.46 -17.59
N ASN A 585 15.01 -4.73 -16.30
CA ASN A 585 16.07 -4.94 -15.32
C ASN A 585 16.10 -6.37 -14.74
N PRO A 586 17.15 -7.18 -15.00
CA PRO A 586 17.24 -8.53 -14.45
C PRO A 586 17.59 -8.58 -12.95
N ASP A 587 18.21 -7.53 -12.40
CA ASP A 587 18.65 -7.48 -11.00
C ASP A 587 17.62 -6.79 -10.11
N ILE A 588 16.92 -7.59 -9.29
CA ILE A 588 15.88 -7.13 -8.37
C ILE A 588 16.43 -6.18 -7.30
N SER A 589 17.71 -6.32 -6.92
CA SER A 589 18.33 -5.50 -5.86
C SER A 589 18.50 -4.03 -6.26
N LYS A 590 18.51 -3.73 -7.56
CA LYS A 590 18.75 -2.39 -8.12
C LYS A 590 17.50 -1.69 -8.65
N ILE A 591 16.33 -2.34 -8.61
CA ILE A 591 15.08 -1.82 -9.18
C ILE A 591 14.72 -0.44 -8.61
N GLY A 592 14.91 -0.22 -7.31
CA GLY A 592 14.58 1.07 -6.67
C GLY A 592 15.39 2.26 -7.20
N ALA A 593 16.73 2.11 -7.31
CA ALA A 593 17.59 3.16 -7.85
C ALA A 593 17.26 3.46 -9.32
N ARG A 594 16.96 2.42 -10.11
CA ARG A 594 16.59 2.53 -11.52
C ARG A 594 15.23 3.20 -11.73
N LEU A 595 14.23 2.86 -10.91
CA LEU A 595 12.94 3.56 -10.87
C LEU A 595 13.12 5.05 -10.54
N GLY A 596 14.01 5.37 -9.59
CA GLY A 596 14.36 6.75 -9.26
C GLY A 596 14.92 7.52 -10.45
N ILE A 597 15.88 6.95 -11.19
CA ILE A 597 16.48 7.59 -12.37
C ILE A 597 15.44 7.83 -13.47
N ILE A 598 14.59 6.84 -13.79
CA ILE A 598 13.52 7.00 -14.77
C ILE A 598 12.51 8.06 -14.33
N SER A 599 12.16 8.09 -13.04
CA SER A 599 11.27 9.10 -12.46
C SER A 599 11.88 10.51 -12.57
N ALA A 600 13.16 10.68 -12.25
CA ALA A 600 13.84 11.96 -12.41
C ALA A 600 13.84 12.44 -13.88
N ALA A 601 14.18 11.57 -14.82
CA ALA A 601 14.15 11.90 -16.25
C ALA A 601 12.73 12.29 -16.72
N THR A 602 11.73 11.53 -16.31
CA THR A 602 10.30 11.79 -16.54
C THR A 602 9.89 13.15 -15.96
N GLY A 603 10.32 13.46 -14.74
CA GLY A 603 10.07 14.73 -14.07
C GLY A 603 10.70 15.92 -14.81
N ILE A 604 11.93 15.79 -15.32
CA ILE A 604 12.58 16.84 -16.12
C ILE A 604 11.82 17.06 -17.44
N GLY A 605 11.38 15.99 -18.10
CA GLY A 605 10.53 16.10 -19.29
C GLY A 605 9.27 16.90 -19.01
N ALA A 606 8.56 16.56 -17.92
CA ALA A 606 7.35 17.27 -17.50
C ALA A 606 7.60 18.72 -17.05
N LEU A 607 8.79 19.02 -16.51
CA LEU A 607 9.21 20.37 -16.13
C LEU A 607 9.28 21.29 -17.35
N LEU A 608 9.92 20.80 -18.41
CA LEU A 608 10.23 21.60 -19.60
C LEU A 608 9.07 21.63 -20.61
N GLY A 609 8.30 20.54 -20.70
CA GLY A 609 7.27 20.35 -21.70
C GLY A 609 6.24 21.48 -21.76
N SER A 610 5.49 21.70 -20.68
CA SER A 610 4.40 22.67 -20.67
C SER A 610 4.86 24.12 -20.87
N PRO A 611 5.96 24.61 -20.26
CA PRO A 611 6.50 25.94 -20.56
C PRO A 611 6.94 26.10 -22.02
N VAL A 612 7.60 25.10 -22.60
CA VAL A 612 8.00 25.12 -24.02
C VAL A 612 6.77 25.17 -24.92
N SER A 613 5.75 24.35 -24.66
CA SER A 613 4.47 24.43 -25.37
C SER A 613 3.83 25.81 -25.27
N GLY A 614 3.82 26.42 -24.08
CA GLY A 614 3.32 27.79 -23.89
C GLY A 614 4.11 28.84 -24.68
N ALA A 615 5.43 28.66 -24.79
CA ALA A 615 6.30 29.56 -25.56
C ALA A 615 6.04 29.43 -27.06
N ILE A 616 5.86 28.20 -27.55
CA ILE A 616 5.48 27.92 -28.94
C ILE A 616 4.13 28.57 -29.29
N ILE A 617 3.13 28.47 -28.40
CA ILE A 617 1.83 29.14 -28.61
C ILE A 617 2.03 30.65 -28.74
N SER A 618 2.86 31.23 -27.86
CA SER A 618 3.11 32.67 -27.86
C SER A 618 3.86 33.14 -29.11
N ALA A 619 4.85 32.37 -29.56
CA ALA A 619 5.62 32.63 -30.79
C ALA A 619 4.76 32.51 -32.05
N ASN A 620 3.76 31.61 -32.06
CA ASN A 620 2.83 31.40 -33.18
C ASN A 620 1.59 32.31 -33.11
N GLY A 621 1.69 33.49 -32.50
CA GLY A 621 0.61 34.47 -32.46
C GLY A 621 -0.65 34.00 -31.72
N GLY A 622 -0.51 33.07 -30.77
CA GLY A 622 -1.63 32.49 -30.01
C GLY A 622 -2.19 31.19 -30.61
N SER A 623 -1.68 30.71 -31.75
CA SER A 623 -2.09 29.43 -32.33
C SER A 623 -1.53 28.24 -31.54
N TYR A 624 -2.40 27.29 -31.22
CA TYR A 624 -2.04 26.07 -30.50
C TYR A 624 -1.46 24.97 -31.39
N ALA A 625 -1.56 25.12 -32.72
CA ALA A 625 -1.14 24.10 -33.68
C ALA A 625 0.33 23.70 -33.53
N GLY A 626 1.23 24.66 -33.32
CA GLY A 626 2.66 24.37 -33.12
C GLY A 626 2.91 23.56 -31.86
N ALA A 627 2.22 23.86 -30.75
CA ALA A 627 2.37 23.13 -29.51
C ALA A 627 1.74 21.73 -29.55
N GLN A 628 0.64 21.57 -30.29
CA GLN A 628 0.03 20.27 -30.60
C GLN A 628 1.01 19.39 -31.41
N VAL A 629 1.60 19.93 -32.48
CA VAL A 629 2.60 19.21 -33.30
C VAL A 629 3.84 18.86 -32.50
N PHE A 630 4.32 19.77 -31.65
CA PHE A 630 5.44 19.52 -30.75
C PHE A 630 5.15 18.36 -29.80
N SER A 631 4.03 18.41 -29.08
CA SER A 631 3.60 17.35 -28.16
C SER A 631 3.43 16.00 -28.86
N GLY A 632 2.79 15.97 -30.04
CA GLY A 632 2.65 14.76 -30.84
C GLY A 632 4.00 14.18 -31.29
N SER A 633 4.90 15.05 -31.75
CA SER A 633 6.22 14.64 -32.27
C SER A 633 7.12 14.08 -31.18
N THR A 634 7.08 14.66 -29.97
CA THR A 634 7.90 14.17 -28.85
C THR A 634 7.38 12.83 -28.32
N LEU A 635 6.06 12.61 -28.33
CA LEU A 635 5.46 11.30 -28.04
C LEU A 635 5.84 10.24 -29.09
N ILE A 636 5.83 10.57 -30.38
CA ILE A 636 6.31 9.68 -31.46
C ILE A 636 7.78 9.32 -31.26
N ALA A 637 8.63 10.34 -31.06
CA ALA A 637 10.05 10.13 -30.83
C ALA A 637 10.28 9.24 -29.61
N GLY A 638 9.59 9.53 -28.49
CA GLY A 638 9.61 8.69 -27.29
C GLY A 638 9.20 7.24 -27.58
N GLY A 639 8.12 7.04 -28.33
CA GLY A 639 7.64 5.73 -28.78
C GLY A 639 8.68 4.95 -29.59
N PHE A 640 9.39 5.60 -30.51
CA PHE A 640 10.48 4.97 -31.28
C PHE A 640 11.68 4.58 -30.41
N PHE A 641 12.06 5.41 -29.43
CA PHE A 641 13.13 5.06 -28.48
C PHE A 641 12.75 3.87 -27.58
N VAL A 642 11.51 3.81 -27.11
CA VAL A 642 10.99 2.66 -26.35
C VAL A 642 10.92 1.41 -27.23
N LEU A 643 10.49 1.53 -28.49
CA LEU A 643 10.51 0.44 -29.47
C LEU A 643 11.94 -0.06 -29.71
N ALA A 644 12.91 0.84 -29.84
CA ALA A 644 14.32 0.48 -29.99
C ALA A 644 14.86 -0.23 -28.73
N ALA A 645 14.50 0.22 -27.53
CA ALA A 645 14.85 -0.45 -26.28
C ALA A 645 14.29 -1.88 -26.23
N ARG A 646 13.04 -2.08 -26.65
CA ARG A 646 12.40 -3.40 -26.74
C ARG A 646 13.12 -4.29 -27.75
N ASP A 647 13.38 -3.79 -28.96
CA ASP A 647 14.00 -4.57 -30.03
C ASP A 647 15.45 -4.95 -29.71
N PHE A 648 16.20 -4.08 -29.02
CA PHE A 648 17.52 -4.42 -28.49
C PHE A 648 17.43 -5.58 -27.50
N LYS A 649 16.51 -5.49 -26.54
CA LYS A 649 16.31 -6.55 -25.54
C LYS A 649 15.81 -7.86 -26.16
N ARG A 650 14.98 -7.77 -27.20
CA ARG A 650 14.55 -8.91 -28.02
C ARG A 650 15.73 -9.65 -28.64
N ARG A 651 16.63 -8.90 -29.30
CA ARG A 651 17.83 -9.47 -29.93
C ARG A 651 18.77 -10.13 -28.92
N GLN A 652 18.91 -9.52 -27.74
CA GLN A 652 19.74 -10.07 -26.66
C GLN A 652 19.21 -11.42 -26.13
N LYS A 653 17.88 -11.61 -26.11
CA LYS A 653 17.23 -12.86 -25.66
C LYS A 653 16.96 -13.90 -26.77
N GLN A 654 17.23 -13.57 -28.03
CA GLN A 654 16.97 -14.44 -29.20
C GLN A 654 15.50 -14.89 -29.36
N GLU A 655 14.51 -14.11 -28.91
CA GLU A 655 13.09 -14.49 -29.03
C GLU A 655 12.39 -13.79 -30.21
N GLY A 656 11.20 -14.31 -30.59
CA GLY A 656 10.39 -13.81 -31.70
C GLY A 656 9.82 -12.40 -31.49
N LEU A 657 9.28 -11.81 -32.58
CA LEU A 657 8.70 -10.46 -32.62
C LEU A 657 7.60 -10.19 -31.58
N TRP A 658 6.92 -11.24 -31.13
CA TRP A 658 5.78 -11.19 -30.20
C TRP A 658 6.15 -11.55 -28.75
N MET A 659 7.40 -11.31 -28.35
CA MET A 659 7.83 -11.49 -26.97
C MET A 659 6.90 -10.73 -26.01
N LYS A 660 6.37 -11.43 -25.00
CA LYS A 660 5.65 -10.82 -23.88
C LYS A 660 6.64 -10.19 -22.90
N LEU A 661 7.16 -9.00 -23.26
CA LEU A 661 7.83 -8.08 -22.34
C LEU A 661 6.81 -7.09 -21.81
#